data_AF-A0A7M7GB18-F1
#
_entry.id   AF-A0A7M7GB18-F1
#
_cell.length_a   1.000
_cell.length_b   1.000
_cell.length_c   1.000
_cell.angle_alpha   90.00
_cell.angle_beta   90.00
_cell.angle_gamma   90.00
#
_symmetry.space_group_name_H-M   'P 1'
#
loop_
_entity.id
_entity.type
_entity.pdbx_description
1 polymer ?
#
loop_
_entity_poly.entity_id
_entity_poly.type
_entity_poly.pdbx_seq_one_letter_code
_entity_poly.pdbx_strand_id
1 'polypeptide(L)'
;MPKVNTLFNYFTSPKGASPRSNNSSPAPKPRASKAKSETPKREQKNKDTKRGKGKDKENVRENQERKRSLDDLDDDEEPKESEEAVTPKPTPKRRRIIIPEDNSEDSGDEYKPDESAESEEDLDLSVVSESEPNTASEDEDETPKKKQKMSNIKTPSRRGGGAKKSIAKKDSGTGQEQPTGKASDTQDWPHLKYEFLQKDKIRDNKKRRSTDPDYDPRTVYVPPDFLDKQTPAMRQWWVLKSDHYDCVLFFKVGKFYELYHMDAVTGVNELSLTFMRGEFAHSGFPEIAYGRFSASLIERGYKVARIEQTENPEMMSQRCAKMGKTTKFDKVVKREICQISTKGTRVYTAQDAEASAPTSTYLLSIIEKQERNQNISSYGVCFIDTTIGDFNLGQFQDDRCNSRLLTLLAHYPPAHVIYERNNLSQTTLKILNNLLPGAMKEALQKEVQFWSSTKVLNVLHEADYFKNEEDSSFSWPKGLEPYLNDGDSLGLTPLEEKQLAVNALGGCVYLLKNYQLDHQLLAQGRFKTYVPPDFSVNAEKSDGTKLAYNMVLDAMTITNLRVLGNEGSLIKTLDNCCTAFGKRLLREWVCRPSCRKSVIVERQNAITELIDNPDVVQEVRSKLSGLPDLERLLSKIHVQGNAAKLRNHPDGRAIMFEGPAYSKKTIVDFITALNGFEDILKLIKKFSKFTNPLINKCTQLEPEGDFPELRETLDHFKTAFNHEEAKKEGFIVPKHGVDREYDAVLMELADIKKELDSYLEKQRKHFGVQIKFCGNDKKRFQIEVPESQIKKVGSGYELQGSRKGFKRYYTEESKDLLARQIAAEEQKDKVLKDSNRKIFAKFSDQYDKWSNATYNIAVLDCLISLAEYARTCVTCIPTIFDDTDDQGIFIEIREGKHPCIVSENFIPNDTVIATAEAAPLIILTGPNMGGKSTLMRQVGLITIMAQIGCHVPATDCNLTLVDRIFTRLGANDDIMAGQSTFLVELSETSAILQHATKYSLVLLDELGRGTSTYDGTAIAASVVEALTKIQCRTLFSTHYHTLVEDYKMNKNVTLAHMACMVESDDEDQISEENVTFLYKLSEGACPKSYGFNAARLAGVPASITKRAQSIATKLEAEVNLRHAFTALCKITDSTAVKPLFQKGFEFLSKC
;
A
#
# COMPACT_ATOMS: atom_id res chain seq x y z
N MET A 1 -22.06 -13.35 -15.60
CA MET A 1 -20.95 -12.39 -15.81
C MET A 1 -21.53 -11.10 -16.37
N PRO A 2 -21.28 -9.92 -15.75
CA PRO A 2 -21.33 -8.65 -16.48
C PRO A 2 -20.18 -8.61 -17.51
N LYS A 3 -20.31 -7.80 -18.57
CA LYS A 3 -19.26 -7.64 -19.58
C LYS A 3 -18.22 -6.64 -19.08
N VAL A 4 -16.93 -6.96 -19.28
CA VAL A 4 -15.82 -6.02 -19.02
C VAL A 4 -15.87 -4.91 -20.08
N ASN A 5 -16.08 -3.67 -19.65
CA ASN A 5 -16.02 -2.51 -20.53
C ASN A 5 -14.56 -2.09 -20.77
N THR A 6 -14.03 -2.38 -21.96
CA THR A 6 -12.76 -1.81 -22.43
C THR A 6 -13.00 -0.46 -23.09
N LEU A 7 -12.07 0.50 -22.91
CA LEU A 7 -12.19 1.88 -23.44
C LEU A 7 -12.41 1.93 -24.97
N PHE A 8 -12.04 0.89 -25.70
CA PHE A 8 -12.14 0.82 -27.16
C PHE A 8 -13.58 0.96 -27.70
N ASN A 9 -14.59 0.62 -26.89
CA ASN A 9 -16.00 0.71 -27.29
C ASN A 9 -16.55 2.16 -27.29
N TYR A 10 -15.81 3.15 -26.81
CA TYR A 10 -16.32 4.53 -26.65
C TYR A 10 -16.32 5.36 -27.95
N PHE A 11 -15.57 4.95 -28.98
CA PHE A 11 -15.36 5.74 -30.21
C PHE A 11 -16.07 5.21 -31.46
N THR A 12 -16.86 4.14 -31.37
CA THR A 12 -17.62 3.61 -32.53
C THR A 12 -19.00 4.27 -32.66
N SER A 13 -19.09 5.33 -33.47
CA SER A 13 -20.36 6.02 -33.79
C SER A 13 -21.32 5.13 -34.61
N PRO A 14 -22.59 4.95 -34.19
CA PRO A 14 -23.56 4.15 -34.93
C PRO A 14 -24.20 4.93 -36.09
N LYS A 15 -24.09 4.41 -37.31
CA LYS A 15 -24.84 4.93 -38.47
C LYS A 15 -26.31 4.52 -38.37
N GLY A 16 -27.22 5.47 -38.57
CA GLY A 16 -28.66 5.29 -38.31
C GLY A 16 -29.42 4.44 -39.34
N ALA A 17 -30.61 3.98 -38.94
CA ALA A 17 -31.60 3.31 -39.79
C ALA A 17 -33.01 3.84 -39.49
N SER A 18 -33.92 3.80 -40.47
CA SER A 18 -35.23 4.47 -40.46
C SER A 18 -36.38 3.65 -39.84
N PRO A 19 -37.39 4.29 -39.20
CA PRO A 19 -38.52 3.61 -38.58
C PRO A 19 -39.67 3.27 -39.56
N ARG A 20 -40.41 2.17 -39.28
CA ARG A 20 -41.71 1.83 -39.90
C ARG A 20 -42.60 1.00 -38.94
N SER A 21 -43.87 1.40 -38.80
CA SER A 21 -45.16 0.64 -38.68
C SER A 21 -45.16 -0.81 -38.10
N ASN A 22 -46.16 -1.29 -37.33
CA ASN A 22 -47.56 -0.81 -37.15
C ASN A 22 -48.31 -1.51 -35.97
N ASN A 23 -49.45 -0.91 -35.55
CA ASN A 23 -50.60 -1.52 -34.81
C ASN A 23 -50.38 -2.01 -33.35
N SER A 24 -51.37 -2.06 -32.43
CA SER A 24 -52.84 -1.83 -32.50
C SER A 24 -53.45 -1.13 -31.26
N SER A 25 -54.70 -0.65 -31.40
CA SER A 25 -55.61 0.02 -30.42
C SER A 25 -56.36 -0.97 -29.48
N PRO A 26 -57.27 -0.61 -28.52
CA PRO A 26 -58.01 0.67 -28.25
C PRO A 26 -57.97 1.21 -26.76
N ALA A 27 -58.03 2.53 -26.48
CA ALA A 27 -59.19 3.45 -26.32
C ALA A 27 -60.01 3.28 -24.99
N PRO A 28 -60.73 4.30 -24.41
CA PRO A 28 -61.21 5.55 -25.06
C PRO A 28 -61.26 6.90 -24.26
N LYS A 29 -61.00 8.02 -24.99
CA LYS A 29 -61.65 9.37 -24.91
C LYS A 29 -61.57 10.20 -23.59
N PRO A 30 -61.75 11.56 -23.62
CA PRO A 30 -62.03 12.52 -24.72
C PRO A 30 -60.87 13.57 -24.89
N ARG A 31 -60.96 14.83 -25.39
CA ARG A 31 -62.03 15.63 -26.06
C ARG A 31 -61.53 16.50 -27.24
N ALA A 32 -61.06 17.75 -27.00
CA ALA A 32 -60.74 18.81 -27.99
C ALA A 32 -59.99 19.98 -27.28
N SER A 33 -59.39 21.01 -27.93
CA SER A 33 -59.50 21.58 -29.30
C SER A 33 -58.15 22.18 -29.79
N LYS A 34 -57.78 22.11 -31.08
CA LYS A 34 -57.88 23.16 -32.16
C LYS A 34 -57.46 24.59 -31.73
N ALA A 35 -56.69 25.37 -32.52
CA ALA A 35 -56.86 25.63 -33.96
C ALA A 35 -55.56 25.71 -34.82
N LYS A 36 -55.66 26.25 -36.07
CA LYS A 36 -54.60 26.41 -37.09
C LYS A 36 -54.66 27.81 -37.74
N SER A 37 -53.51 28.30 -38.24
CA SER A 37 -53.33 29.04 -39.50
C SER A 37 -51.80 29.10 -39.78
N GLU A 38 -51.23 28.44 -40.78
CA GLU A 38 -51.30 28.59 -42.26
C GLU A 38 -50.13 29.40 -42.85
N THR A 39 -49.71 29.00 -44.05
CA THR A 39 -48.49 29.41 -44.79
C THR A 39 -48.93 30.01 -46.14
N PRO A 40 -48.08 30.74 -46.92
CA PRO A 40 -47.26 30.03 -47.92
C PRO A 40 -45.96 30.72 -48.45
N LYS A 41 -45.03 29.89 -48.98
CA LYS A 41 -44.32 29.92 -50.31
C LYS A 41 -43.90 31.30 -50.90
N ARG A 42 -42.78 31.47 -51.62
CA ARG A 42 -42.11 30.67 -52.70
C ARG A 42 -40.70 31.35 -52.95
N GLU A 43 -39.78 31.05 -53.88
CA GLU A 43 -39.64 30.12 -55.01
C GLU A 43 -38.12 29.84 -55.36
N GLN A 44 -37.90 28.84 -56.21
CA GLN A 44 -36.78 28.43 -57.13
C GLN A 44 -35.71 29.48 -57.59
N LYS A 45 -34.53 29.14 -58.17
CA LYS A 45 -33.99 28.00 -58.99
C LYS A 45 -32.47 27.76 -58.68
N ASN A 46 -31.85 26.57 -58.85
CA ASN A 46 -31.18 26.00 -60.06
C ASN A 46 -30.22 26.98 -60.83
N LYS A 47 -29.02 26.61 -61.35
CA LYS A 47 -28.42 25.26 -61.61
C LYS A 47 -26.89 25.28 -61.93
N ASP A 48 -26.19 24.17 -61.63
CA ASP A 48 -25.12 23.47 -62.41
C ASP A 48 -23.75 24.07 -62.89
N THR A 49 -22.68 23.34 -62.52
CA THR A 49 -21.54 22.80 -63.35
C THR A 49 -20.16 23.49 -63.59
N LYS A 50 -19.12 22.82 -63.02
CA LYS A 50 -17.88 22.25 -63.64
C LYS A 50 -16.63 23.10 -64.04
N ARG A 51 -15.50 22.69 -63.42
CA ARG A 51 -14.14 22.41 -63.97
C ARG A 51 -13.24 23.57 -64.50
N GLY A 52 -12.07 23.73 -63.85
CA GLY A 52 -10.81 23.24 -64.44
C GLY A 52 -9.58 24.19 -64.55
N LYS A 53 -8.48 23.80 -63.87
CA LYS A 53 -7.03 24.05 -64.15
C LYS A 53 -6.53 25.43 -64.67
N GLY A 54 -5.46 25.94 -64.04
CA GLY A 54 -4.41 26.69 -64.76
C GLY A 54 -3.63 27.72 -63.93
N LYS A 55 -2.30 27.68 -63.97
CA LYS A 55 -1.39 28.77 -63.54
C LYS A 55 -1.19 29.77 -64.72
N ASP A 56 -0.47 30.91 -64.66
CA ASP A 56 0.65 31.35 -63.81
C ASP A 56 0.82 32.91 -63.78
N LYS A 57 1.51 33.42 -62.75
CA LYS A 57 2.40 34.62 -62.64
C LYS A 57 2.05 36.05 -63.13
N GLU A 58 2.30 36.98 -62.18
CA GLU A 58 3.09 38.26 -62.26
C GLU A 58 2.45 39.68 -62.45
N ASN A 59 2.54 40.46 -61.36
CA ASN A 59 3.01 41.85 -61.20
C ASN A 59 2.45 43.04 -62.02
N VAL A 60 2.03 44.10 -61.31
CA VAL A 60 2.63 45.47 -61.35
C VAL A 60 2.29 46.25 -60.05
N ARG A 61 2.94 47.41 -59.82
CA ARG A 61 3.07 48.17 -58.55
C ARG A 61 2.04 49.31 -58.39
N GLU A 62 1.93 49.85 -57.16
CA GLU A 62 2.01 51.30 -56.76
C GLU A 62 1.66 51.49 -55.25
N ASN A 63 2.03 52.52 -54.46
CA ASN A 63 3.14 53.51 -54.50
C ASN A 63 3.47 54.07 -53.06
N GLN A 64 4.36 55.07 -52.87
CA GLN A 64 4.88 55.55 -51.55
C GLN A 64 4.68 57.05 -51.18
N GLU A 65 4.61 57.35 -49.88
CA GLU A 65 5.43 58.27 -49.00
C GLU A 65 5.26 57.72 -47.54
N ARG A 66 5.88 58.10 -46.39
CA ARG A 66 6.66 59.26 -45.85
C ARG A 66 5.79 60.47 -45.41
N LYS A 67 6.26 61.50 -44.66
CA LYS A 67 7.62 61.98 -44.33
C LYS A 67 7.63 62.91 -43.07
N ARG A 68 8.68 62.83 -42.20
CA ARG A 68 9.19 63.90 -41.27
C ARG A 68 8.30 64.41 -40.11
N SER A 69 8.78 65.11 -39.05
CA SER A 69 10.08 65.18 -38.31
C SER A 69 9.97 66.19 -37.12
N LEU A 70 10.43 65.87 -35.90
CA LEU A 70 11.68 66.32 -35.21
C LEU A 70 11.56 67.57 -34.30
N ASP A 71 12.49 67.65 -33.34
CA ASP A 71 12.91 68.79 -32.47
C ASP A 71 11.83 69.31 -31.47
N ASP A 72 12.05 69.91 -30.29
CA ASP A 72 13.11 70.61 -29.52
C ASP A 72 12.78 70.38 -28.00
N LEU A 73 13.54 70.43 -26.87
CA LEU A 73 14.93 70.49 -26.30
C LEU A 73 14.74 70.17 -24.76
N ASP A 74 15.65 69.98 -23.77
CA ASP A 74 17.08 69.61 -23.54
C ASP A 74 17.26 69.29 -21.99
N ASP A 75 18.51 69.10 -21.48
CA ASP A 75 19.01 69.08 -20.06
C ASP A 75 18.57 67.96 -19.05
N ASP A 76 19.43 67.35 -18.20
CA ASP A 76 20.92 67.19 -18.20
C ASP A 76 21.41 66.06 -17.23
N GLU A 77 22.71 65.74 -17.29
CA GLU A 77 23.62 64.98 -16.38
C GLU A 77 23.45 63.45 -16.13
N GLU A 78 24.38 62.72 -16.77
CA GLU A 78 25.00 61.40 -16.45
C GLU A 78 25.76 61.40 -15.07
N PRO A 79 26.42 60.31 -14.54
CA PRO A 79 27.20 59.24 -15.23
C PRO A 79 26.95 57.76 -14.76
N LYS A 80 26.94 56.75 -15.65
CA LYS A 80 28.05 55.86 -16.16
C LYS A 80 28.56 54.79 -15.15
N GLU A 81 29.08 53.60 -15.49
CA GLU A 81 29.24 52.74 -16.71
C GLU A 81 29.69 51.33 -16.20
N SER A 82 29.81 50.20 -16.90
CA SER A 82 29.63 49.68 -18.29
C SER A 82 29.55 48.12 -18.18
N GLU A 83 29.51 47.20 -19.18
CA GLU A 83 29.71 47.22 -20.64
C GLU A 83 28.59 46.43 -21.40
N GLU A 84 28.89 45.27 -22.00
CA GLU A 84 28.23 44.63 -23.15
C GLU A 84 28.39 43.06 -23.11
N ALA A 85 27.95 42.17 -24.03
CA ALA A 85 27.51 42.34 -25.43
C ALA A 85 26.56 41.23 -26.02
N VAL A 86 25.56 41.68 -26.79
CA VAL A 86 25.17 41.26 -28.18
C VAL A 86 24.88 39.78 -28.59
N THR A 87 23.57 39.39 -28.61
CA THR A 87 22.79 38.60 -29.64
C THR A 87 23.27 37.20 -30.16
N PRO A 88 22.58 36.43 -31.08
CA PRO A 88 21.24 36.54 -31.70
C PRO A 88 20.36 35.23 -31.68
N LYS A 89 19.22 35.23 -32.39
CA LYS A 89 18.28 34.07 -32.56
C LYS A 89 18.59 33.18 -33.79
N PRO A 90 18.24 31.87 -33.74
CA PRO A 90 17.68 31.20 -34.94
C PRO A 90 16.50 30.22 -34.68
N THR A 91 15.87 29.75 -35.76
CA THR A 91 14.66 28.88 -35.81
C THR A 91 14.98 27.36 -35.95
N PRO A 92 14.03 26.44 -35.64
CA PRO A 92 14.36 25.04 -35.32
C PRO A 92 14.54 24.08 -36.51
N LYS A 93 15.37 23.04 -36.33
CA LYS A 93 15.48 21.86 -37.21
C LYS A 93 15.64 20.55 -36.41
N ARG A 94 15.20 19.42 -37.00
CA ARG A 94 15.22 18.07 -36.39
C ARG A 94 16.56 17.34 -36.56
N ARG A 95 17.10 16.80 -35.46
CA ARG A 95 17.78 15.49 -35.24
C ARG A 95 18.30 15.51 -33.79
N ARG A 96 17.98 14.57 -32.89
CA ARG A 96 18.26 13.12 -32.86
C ARG A 96 19.76 12.81 -32.73
N ILE A 97 20.30 12.82 -31.50
CA ILE A 97 21.49 12.07 -31.07
C ILE A 97 21.63 12.13 -29.53
N ILE A 98 22.11 11.02 -28.93
CA ILE A 98 22.73 10.82 -27.61
C ILE A 98 22.06 11.39 -26.33
N ILE A 99 21.91 10.53 -25.32
CA ILE A 99 21.83 10.91 -23.89
C ILE A 99 23.27 10.91 -23.37
N PRO A 100 23.79 12.02 -22.81
CA PRO A 100 25.06 12.00 -22.08
C PRO A 100 24.84 11.40 -20.69
N GLU A 101 25.80 10.59 -20.24
CA GLU A 101 26.05 10.37 -18.82
C GLU A 101 27.22 11.26 -18.37
N ASP A 102 27.37 11.37 -17.05
CA ASP A 102 28.43 12.02 -16.29
C ASP A 102 28.61 13.55 -16.41
N ASN A 103 28.61 14.18 -15.24
CA ASN A 103 29.84 14.85 -14.79
C ASN A 103 29.99 14.63 -13.27
N SER A 104 31.07 13.97 -12.86
CA SER A 104 31.46 13.80 -11.46
C SER A 104 32.89 14.29 -11.28
N GLU A 105 33.11 15.09 -10.23
CA GLU A 105 34.42 15.58 -9.78
C GLU A 105 34.49 15.29 -8.26
N ASP A 106 35.60 14.82 -7.66
CA ASP A 106 36.94 14.49 -8.20
C ASP A 106 37.67 13.51 -7.23
N SER A 107 38.88 13.05 -7.60
CA SER A 107 39.85 12.20 -6.86
C SER A 107 39.53 10.70 -6.83
N GLY A 108 40.45 9.75 -7.13
CA GLY A 108 41.91 9.78 -7.38
C GLY A 108 42.52 8.51 -6.73
N ASP A 109 43.35 7.64 -7.32
CA ASP A 109 44.42 7.80 -8.33
C ASP A 109 44.44 6.65 -9.40
N GLU A 110 45.32 6.75 -10.40
CA GLU A 110 45.56 5.74 -11.45
C GLU A 110 46.50 4.58 -11.05
N TYR A 111 46.27 3.39 -11.64
CA TYR A 111 47.37 2.53 -12.10
C TYR A 111 46.96 1.71 -13.34
N LYS A 112 47.88 1.57 -14.32
CA LYS A 112 47.67 0.78 -15.56
C LYS A 112 48.61 -0.43 -15.62
N PRO A 113 48.21 -1.56 -16.23
CA PRO A 113 49.09 -2.70 -16.49
C PRO A 113 49.89 -2.55 -17.79
N ASP A 114 51.05 -3.20 -17.86
CA ASP A 114 51.78 -3.49 -19.10
C ASP A 114 52.64 -4.78 -18.95
N GLU A 115 53.17 -5.34 -20.04
CA GLU A 115 53.52 -6.77 -20.12
C GLU A 115 55.03 -7.14 -20.14
N SER A 116 55.36 -8.25 -19.44
CA SER A 116 56.32 -9.32 -19.87
C SER A 116 57.85 -9.09 -19.82
N ALA A 117 58.58 -10.19 -20.11
CA ALA A 117 60.05 -10.38 -20.18
C ALA A 117 60.84 -10.30 -18.85
N GLU A 118 61.92 -11.07 -18.60
CA GLU A 118 62.52 -12.22 -19.32
C GLU A 118 63.49 -13.02 -18.42
N SER A 119 63.70 -14.32 -18.71
CA SER A 119 64.94 -15.08 -18.40
C SER A 119 64.87 -16.48 -19.04
N GLU A 120 65.77 -16.78 -19.98
CA GLU A 120 65.72 -17.97 -20.85
C GLU A 120 66.67 -19.09 -20.39
N GLU A 121 66.42 -20.33 -20.85
CA GLU A 121 67.49 -21.25 -21.30
C GLU A 121 66.92 -22.27 -22.31
N ASP A 122 67.42 -22.20 -23.55
CA ASP A 122 67.18 -23.02 -24.76
C ASP A 122 67.15 -24.57 -24.55
N LEU A 123 66.51 -25.43 -25.37
CA LEU A 123 65.76 -25.33 -26.65
C LEU A 123 64.68 -26.49 -26.70
N ASP A 124 64.16 -27.13 -27.77
CA ASP A 124 64.54 -27.31 -29.19
C ASP A 124 63.36 -27.66 -30.15
N LEU A 125 63.61 -27.47 -31.45
CA LEU A 125 62.97 -27.97 -32.68
C LEU A 125 61.61 -28.75 -32.69
N SER A 126 60.63 -28.10 -33.36
CA SER A 126 59.83 -28.64 -34.50
C SER A 126 58.65 -29.64 -34.30
N VAL A 127 57.66 -29.80 -35.22
CA VAL A 127 56.81 -28.83 -35.98
C VAL A 127 55.60 -29.56 -36.65
N VAL A 128 54.50 -28.84 -36.96
CA VAL A 128 53.20 -29.27 -37.59
C VAL A 128 52.25 -30.19 -36.79
N SER A 129 50.96 -30.04 -37.08
CA SER A 129 49.78 -30.79 -36.61
C SER A 129 49.09 -31.57 -37.74
N GLU A 130 48.32 -32.64 -37.46
CA GLU A 130 46.90 -32.81 -37.89
C GLU A 130 46.30 -34.22 -37.66
N SER A 131 44.96 -34.25 -37.54
CA SER A 131 44.04 -35.33 -37.96
C SER A 131 43.87 -36.63 -37.13
N GLU A 132 42.86 -37.42 -37.53
CA GLU A 132 42.24 -38.56 -36.84
C GLU A 132 42.88 -39.92 -37.20
N PRO A 133 42.80 -40.95 -36.32
CA PRO A 133 43.07 -42.34 -36.68
C PRO A 133 41.79 -43.18 -36.88
N ASN A 134 41.80 -44.10 -37.85
CA ASN A 134 40.73 -45.07 -38.08
C ASN A 134 41.27 -46.34 -38.78
N THR A 135 40.76 -47.53 -38.45
CA THR A 135 41.10 -48.89 -39.00
C THR A 135 42.55 -49.42 -38.83
N ALA A 136 42.88 -50.72 -38.94
CA ALA A 136 42.19 -52.00 -38.58
C ALA A 136 43.12 -53.24 -38.77
N SER A 137 43.07 -54.23 -37.85
CA SER A 137 43.50 -55.66 -37.95
C SER A 137 43.17 -56.36 -36.59
N GLU A 138 42.58 -57.56 -36.48
CA GLU A 138 43.09 -58.94 -36.75
C GLU A 138 44.19 -59.35 -35.71
N ASP A 139 44.09 -60.43 -34.90
CA ASP A 139 43.41 -61.74 -35.04
C ASP A 139 42.83 -62.38 -33.72
N GLU A 140 42.34 -63.64 -33.87
CA GLU A 140 41.59 -64.60 -32.99
C GLU A 140 42.23 -65.03 -31.63
N ASP A 141 41.63 -65.78 -30.67
CA ASP A 141 40.28 -66.39 -30.43
C ASP A 141 40.05 -66.44 -28.86
N GLU A 142 39.21 -67.21 -28.13
CA GLU A 142 38.25 -68.32 -28.35
C GLU A 142 36.94 -68.07 -27.56
N THR A 143 35.97 -68.94 -27.79
CA THR A 143 34.65 -68.99 -27.15
C THR A 143 34.67 -69.85 -25.85
N PRO A 144 33.53 -70.30 -25.22
CA PRO A 144 32.67 -71.30 -25.86
C PRO A 144 31.16 -71.37 -25.49
N LYS A 145 30.42 -71.96 -26.44
CA LYS A 145 29.14 -72.72 -26.33
C LYS A 145 27.79 -72.02 -26.61
N LYS A 146 26.96 -72.80 -27.31
CA LYS A 146 25.71 -72.44 -28.02
C LYS A 146 24.48 -73.01 -27.31
N LYS A 147 23.29 -72.47 -27.60
CA LYS A 147 22.15 -73.28 -28.11
C LYS A 147 21.05 -72.43 -28.78
N GLN A 148 20.24 -73.08 -29.61
CA GLN A 148 19.34 -72.45 -30.58
C GLN A 148 17.87 -72.46 -30.11
N LYS A 149 17.03 -71.56 -30.66
CA LYS A 149 15.87 -71.97 -31.49
C LYS A 149 15.26 -70.80 -32.28
N MET A 150 14.44 -71.16 -33.28
CA MET A 150 13.84 -70.28 -34.29
C MET A 150 12.40 -69.89 -33.93
N SER A 151 11.91 -68.75 -34.42
CA SER A 151 10.85 -68.73 -35.47
C SER A 151 10.47 -67.31 -35.93
N ASN A 152 10.30 -67.15 -37.23
CA ASN A 152 9.64 -66.01 -37.89
C ASN A 152 8.20 -66.42 -38.26
N ILE A 153 7.27 -65.47 -38.42
CA ILE A 153 6.23 -65.58 -39.46
C ILE A 153 5.54 -64.22 -39.83
N LYS A 154 5.62 -63.90 -41.13
CA LYS A 154 4.68 -63.15 -42.01
C LYS A 154 4.24 -61.70 -41.69
N THR A 155 4.60 -60.80 -42.60
CA THR A 155 3.77 -59.68 -43.09
C THR A 155 2.73 -60.19 -44.13
N PRO A 156 1.84 -59.34 -44.71
CA PRO A 156 2.19 -58.81 -46.04
C PRO A 156 1.56 -57.47 -46.50
N SER A 157 2.41 -56.56 -47.02
CA SER A 157 2.13 -55.66 -48.16
C SER A 157 1.14 -54.46 -47.96
N ARG A 158 0.99 -53.48 -48.87
CA ARG A 158 1.38 -53.37 -50.30
C ARG A 158 1.47 -51.91 -50.82
N ARG A 159 2.47 -51.60 -51.67
CA ARG A 159 2.62 -50.43 -52.59
C ARG A 159 2.71 -49.01 -51.97
N GLY A 160 3.42 -48.04 -52.56
CA GLY A 160 4.45 -48.14 -53.62
C GLY A 160 4.58 -46.91 -54.54
N GLY A 161 5.78 -46.32 -54.62
CA GLY A 161 6.19 -45.28 -55.60
C GLY A 161 5.96 -43.82 -55.14
N GLY A 162 6.73 -42.83 -55.60
CA GLY A 162 7.99 -42.90 -56.38
C GLY A 162 8.34 -41.61 -57.14
N ALA A 163 9.64 -41.26 -57.19
CA ALA A 163 10.27 -40.17 -57.97
C ALA A 163 9.90 -38.70 -57.62
N LYS A 164 10.60 -37.67 -58.13
CA LYS A 164 12.05 -37.31 -58.01
C LYS A 164 12.28 -35.91 -58.64
N LYS A 165 12.99 -35.02 -57.93
CA LYS A 165 13.80 -33.84 -58.38
C LYS A 165 13.51 -33.11 -59.72
N SER A 166 13.50 -31.77 -59.65
CA SER A 166 14.12 -30.86 -60.64
C SER A 166 14.80 -29.67 -59.94
N ILE A 167 15.84 -29.05 -60.54
CA ILE A 167 16.70 -28.03 -59.90
C ILE A 167 17.16 -26.95 -60.92
N ALA A 168 17.02 -25.66 -60.54
CA ALA A 168 17.76 -24.47 -61.01
C ALA A 168 17.48 -23.33 -59.97
N LYS A 169 18.37 -22.45 -59.45
CA LYS A 169 19.51 -21.65 -59.98
C LYS A 169 19.07 -20.67 -61.10
N LYS A 170 19.38 -19.36 -61.11
CA LYS A 170 20.15 -18.42 -60.24
C LYS A 170 19.48 -17.00 -60.40
N ASP A 171 19.83 -15.84 -59.83
CA ASP A 171 20.99 -15.34 -59.07
C ASP A 171 20.70 -14.02 -58.30
N SER A 172 21.65 -13.60 -57.45
CA SER A 172 21.93 -12.22 -56.98
C SER A 172 20.95 -11.48 -56.04
N GLY A 173 21.50 -10.60 -55.18
CA GLY A 173 20.75 -9.66 -54.32
C GLY A 173 21.20 -9.65 -52.85
N THR A 174 22.05 -8.68 -52.46
CA THR A 174 22.55 -8.52 -51.08
C THR A 174 21.60 -7.68 -50.21
N GLY A 175 21.35 -8.12 -48.97
CA GLY A 175 20.70 -7.29 -47.94
C GLY A 175 20.28 -8.09 -46.71
N GLN A 176 21.01 -7.95 -45.60
CA GLN A 176 20.56 -8.41 -44.28
C GLN A 176 19.90 -7.24 -43.54
N GLU A 177 18.57 -7.26 -43.43
CA GLU A 177 17.83 -6.45 -42.46
C GLU A 177 17.13 -7.36 -41.45
N GLN A 178 17.22 -7.03 -40.16
CA GLN A 178 16.47 -7.70 -39.11
C GLN A 178 15.05 -7.12 -38.99
N PRO A 179 13.98 -7.90 -39.14
CA PRO A 179 12.64 -7.44 -38.80
C PRO A 179 12.44 -7.50 -37.27
N THR A 180 12.37 -6.34 -36.63
CA THR A 180 12.04 -6.20 -35.20
C THR A 180 10.53 -6.42 -34.97
N GLY A 181 10.14 -7.67 -34.69
CA GLY A 181 8.75 -8.04 -34.46
C GLY A 181 8.21 -7.63 -33.09
N LYS A 182 7.24 -6.70 -33.06
CA LYS A 182 6.40 -6.47 -31.87
C LYS A 182 5.34 -7.57 -31.74
N ALA A 183 5.03 -7.98 -30.51
CA ALA A 183 4.08 -9.05 -30.23
C ALA A 183 2.61 -8.64 -30.45
N SER A 184 1.86 -9.45 -31.20
CA SER A 184 0.39 -9.53 -31.10
C SER A 184 -0.23 -10.86 -31.61
N ASP A 185 0.57 -11.86 -31.98
CA ASP A 185 0.06 -13.18 -32.39
C ASP A 185 -0.29 -14.05 -31.18
N THR A 186 -1.58 -14.32 -31.00
CA THR A 186 -2.11 -15.31 -30.05
C THR A 186 -1.75 -16.72 -30.50
N GLN A 187 -0.67 -17.28 -29.95
CA GLN A 187 -0.26 -18.67 -30.17
C GLN A 187 -1.34 -19.65 -29.66
N ASP A 188 -1.69 -20.61 -30.52
CA ASP A 188 -2.85 -21.50 -30.39
C ASP A 188 -2.58 -22.69 -29.43
N TRP A 189 -2.29 -22.35 -28.16
CA TRP A 189 -1.77 -23.25 -27.14
C TRP A 189 -2.75 -24.39 -26.75
N PRO A 190 -2.26 -25.62 -26.47
CA PRO A 190 -3.11 -26.76 -26.10
C PRO A 190 -4.05 -26.51 -24.92
N HIS A 191 -3.63 -25.73 -23.93
CA HIS A 191 -4.45 -25.47 -22.73
C HIS A 191 -5.73 -24.67 -23.03
N LEU A 192 -5.77 -23.92 -24.13
CA LEU A 192 -6.96 -23.20 -24.60
C LEU A 192 -7.99 -24.15 -25.23
N LYS A 193 -7.55 -25.35 -25.65
CA LYS A 193 -8.37 -26.39 -26.29
C LYS A 193 -8.94 -27.40 -25.30
N TYR A 194 -8.44 -27.44 -24.06
CA TYR A 194 -8.91 -28.38 -23.03
C TYR A 194 -10.37 -28.11 -22.65
N GLU A 195 -11.23 -29.10 -22.87
CA GLU A 195 -12.68 -28.94 -22.75
C GLU A 195 -13.14 -28.45 -21.37
N PHE A 196 -12.49 -28.91 -20.30
CA PHE A 196 -12.80 -28.53 -18.92
C PHE A 196 -12.38 -27.09 -18.54
N LEU A 197 -11.60 -26.40 -19.40
CA LEU A 197 -11.19 -25.00 -19.22
C LEU A 197 -11.94 -24.04 -20.16
N GLN A 198 -12.77 -24.55 -21.07
CA GLN A 198 -13.63 -23.71 -21.92
C GLN A 198 -14.61 -22.93 -21.04
N LYS A 199 -14.80 -21.63 -21.31
CA LYS A 199 -15.55 -20.70 -20.45
C LYS A 199 -16.97 -21.17 -20.12
N ASP A 200 -17.62 -21.89 -21.05
CA ASP A 200 -18.98 -22.41 -20.90
C ASP A 200 -19.06 -23.80 -20.23
N LYS A 201 -17.90 -24.40 -19.90
CA LYS A 201 -17.76 -25.77 -19.36
C LYS A 201 -16.94 -25.85 -18.08
N ILE A 202 -16.20 -24.79 -17.74
CA ILE A 202 -15.45 -24.67 -16.50
C ILE A 202 -16.35 -24.92 -15.27
N ARG A 203 -15.77 -25.61 -14.29
CA ARG A 203 -16.41 -26.00 -13.03
C ARG A 203 -15.39 -25.88 -11.90
N ASP A 204 -15.88 -25.68 -10.68
CA ASP A 204 -15.05 -25.71 -9.47
C ASP A 204 -14.68 -27.16 -9.07
N ASN A 205 -13.84 -27.36 -8.05
CA ASN A 205 -13.38 -28.71 -7.67
C ASN A 205 -14.53 -29.66 -7.24
N LYS A 206 -15.67 -29.12 -6.78
CA LYS A 206 -16.92 -29.84 -6.48
C LYS A 206 -17.83 -30.06 -7.72
N LYS A 207 -17.31 -29.79 -8.93
CA LYS A 207 -17.97 -29.93 -10.24
C LYS A 207 -19.15 -28.97 -10.49
N ARG A 208 -19.32 -27.93 -9.67
CA ARG A 208 -20.36 -26.91 -9.80
C ARG A 208 -20.00 -25.91 -10.89
N ARG A 209 -20.99 -25.31 -11.56
CA ARG A 209 -20.79 -24.31 -12.64
C ARG A 209 -20.82 -22.90 -12.07
N SER A 210 -20.33 -21.90 -12.81
CA SER A 210 -20.36 -20.48 -12.42
C SER A 210 -21.78 -19.85 -12.30
N THR A 211 -22.83 -20.64 -12.43
CA THR A 211 -24.25 -20.29 -12.18
C THR A 211 -24.76 -20.83 -10.83
N ASP A 212 -23.95 -21.63 -10.14
CA ASP A 212 -24.24 -22.22 -8.84
C ASP A 212 -23.87 -21.23 -7.71
N PRO A 213 -24.76 -20.95 -6.73
CA PRO A 213 -24.48 -20.00 -5.65
C PRO A 213 -23.22 -20.30 -4.83
N ASP A 214 -22.87 -21.59 -4.67
CA ASP A 214 -21.74 -22.00 -3.85
C ASP A 214 -20.45 -22.24 -4.67
N TYR A 215 -20.47 -22.00 -5.99
CA TYR A 215 -19.31 -22.09 -6.88
C TYR A 215 -18.07 -21.38 -6.30
N ASP A 216 -16.93 -22.06 -6.20
CA ASP A 216 -15.68 -21.40 -5.79
C ASP A 216 -14.80 -21.05 -7.01
N PRO A 217 -14.72 -19.77 -7.43
CA PRO A 217 -13.96 -19.35 -8.62
C PRO A 217 -12.46 -19.56 -8.49
N ARG A 218 -11.96 -19.87 -7.29
CA ARG A 218 -10.55 -20.09 -6.98
C ARG A 218 -10.11 -21.54 -7.19
N THR A 219 -11.03 -22.43 -7.55
CA THR A 219 -10.75 -23.85 -7.81
C THR A 219 -11.23 -24.24 -9.20
N VAL A 220 -10.67 -25.30 -9.79
CA VAL A 220 -11.10 -25.84 -11.09
C VAL A 220 -11.13 -27.36 -11.10
N TYR A 221 -12.18 -27.96 -11.65
CA TYR A 221 -12.26 -29.41 -11.83
C TYR A 221 -11.34 -29.87 -12.97
N VAL A 222 -10.26 -30.56 -12.62
CA VAL A 222 -9.40 -31.29 -13.56
C VAL A 222 -9.83 -32.77 -13.58
N PRO A 223 -10.18 -33.36 -14.74
CA PRO A 223 -10.61 -34.77 -14.80
C PRO A 223 -9.51 -35.76 -14.36
N PRO A 224 -9.83 -36.81 -13.57
CA PRO A 224 -8.87 -37.86 -13.19
C PRO A 224 -8.20 -38.51 -14.41
N ASP A 225 -8.98 -38.85 -15.44
CA ASP A 225 -8.50 -39.42 -16.70
C ASP A 225 -7.54 -38.50 -17.48
N PHE A 226 -7.50 -37.20 -17.15
CA PHE A 226 -6.53 -36.25 -17.68
C PHE A 226 -5.29 -36.20 -16.77
N LEU A 227 -5.47 -36.13 -15.44
CA LEU A 227 -4.40 -36.14 -14.44
C LEU A 227 -3.51 -37.38 -14.55
N ASP A 228 -4.09 -38.56 -14.74
CA ASP A 228 -3.32 -39.81 -14.78
C ASP A 228 -2.57 -40.02 -16.10
N LYS A 229 -2.95 -39.29 -17.15
CA LYS A 229 -2.20 -39.19 -18.42
C LYS A 229 -1.02 -38.21 -18.33
N GLN A 230 -0.99 -37.29 -17.36
CA GLN A 230 0.12 -36.35 -17.21
C GLN A 230 1.43 -37.04 -16.80
N THR A 231 2.54 -36.33 -17.03
CA THR A 231 3.82 -36.62 -16.37
C THR A 231 3.69 -36.35 -14.86
N PRO A 232 4.49 -36.99 -13.99
CA PRO A 232 4.32 -36.85 -12.53
C PRO A 232 4.43 -35.42 -12.00
N ALA A 233 5.38 -34.62 -12.51
CA ALA A 233 5.52 -33.20 -12.13
C ALA A 233 4.34 -32.35 -12.64
N MET A 234 3.91 -32.56 -13.89
CA MET A 234 2.74 -31.86 -14.45
C MET A 234 1.44 -32.24 -13.72
N ARG A 235 1.32 -33.48 -13.21
CA ARG A 235 0.22 -33.90 -12.33
C ARG A 235 0.24 -33.16 -10.99
N GLN A 236 1.41 -33.00 -10.35
CA GLN A 236 1.55 -32.17 -9.14
C GLN A 236 1.09 -30.73 -9.41
N TRP A 237 1.54 -30.12 -10.52
CA TRP A 237 1.13 -28.77 -10.89
C TRP A 237 -0.38 -28.65 -11.15
N TRP A 238 -0.99 -29.59 -11.90
CA TRP A 238 -2.44 -29.56 -12.16
C TRP A 238 -3.28 -29.78 -10.90
N VAL A 239 -2.80 -30.54 -9.91
CA VAL A 239 -3.47 -30.67 -8.61
C VAL A 239 -3.40 -29.33 -7.86
N LEU A 240 -2.22 -28.71 -7.73
CA LEU A 240 -2.09 -27.41 -7.08
C LEU A 240 -2.89 -26.30 -7.80
N LYS A 241 -2.94 -26.32 -9.13
CA LYS A 241 -3.78 -25.44 -9.95
C LYS A 241 -5.29 -25.75 -9.83
N SER A 242 -5.67 -26.98 -9.46
CA SER A 242 -7.08 -27.33 -9.23
C SER A 242 -7.66 -26.73 -7.96
N ASP A 243 -6.84 -26.51 -6.93
CA ASP A 243 -7.26 -25.87 -5.68
C ASP A 243 -6.86 -24.38 -5.56
N HIS A 244 -5.91 -23.91 -6.38
CA HIS A 244 -5.46 -22.51 -6.46
C HIS A 244 -5.45 -22.00 -7.91
N TYR A 245 -6.62 -22.04 -8.55
CA TYR A 245 -6.85 -21.63 -9.94
C TYR A 245 -6.66 -20.13 -10.18
N ASP A 246 -6.89 -19.33 -9.15
CA ASP A 246 -6.76 -17.86 -9.12
C ASP A 246 -5.34 -17.35 -8.86
N CYS A 247 -4.40 -18.25 -8.54
CA CYS A 247 -3.00 -17.93 -8.25
C CYS A 247 -2.10 -18.23 -9.45
N VAL A 248 -1.17 -17.32 -9.76
CA VAL A 248 -0.04 -17.61 -10.64
C VAL A 248 0.95 -18.48 -9.87
N LEU A 249 1.22 -19.68 -10.38
CA LEU A 249 2.04 -20.68 -9.70
C LEU A 249 3.50 -20.56 -10.12
N PHE A 250 4.39 -20.18 -9.20
CA PHE A 250 5.84 -20.25 -9.39
C PHE A 250 6.32 -21.63 -8.92
N PHE A 251 6.47 -22.56 -9.87
CA PHE A 251 6.66 -23.99 -9.60
C PHE A 251 8.14 -24.39 -9.66
N LYS A 252 8.72 -24.77 -8.51
CA LYS A 252 10.17 -25.04 -8.41
C LYS A 252 10.59 -26.31 -9.17
N VAL A 253 11.48 -26.18 -10.14
CA VAL A 253 12.10 -27.27 -10.89
C VAL A 253 13.62 -27.08 -10.88
N GLY A 254 14.28 -27.76 -9.94
CA GLY A 254 15.69 -27.50 -9.64
C GLY A 254 15.89 -26.04 -9.23
N LYS A 255 16.90 -25.38 -9.81
CA LYS A 255 17.26 -23.98 -9.53
C LYS A 255 16.33 -22.94 -10.19
N PHE A 256 15.26 -23.34 -10.87
CA PHE A 256 14.34 -22.45 -11.58
C PHE A 256 12.91 -22.51 -11.02
N TYR A 257 12.21 -21.38 -11.05
CA TYR A 257 10.74 -21.38 -11.00
C TYR A 257 10.22 -21.42 -12.44
N GLU A 258 9.45 -22.46 -12.74
CA GLU A 258 8.76 -22.63 -14.02
C GLU A 258 7.29 -22.19 -13.88
N LEU A 259 6.74 -21.65 -14.96
CA LEU A 259 5.35 -21.26 -15.11
C LEU A 259 4.80 -22.02 -16.31
N TYR A 260 3.64 -22.66 -16.16
CA TYR A 260 3.03 -23.48 -17.21
C TYR A 260 1.68 -22.93 -17.67
N HIS A 261 1.35 -23.20 -18.93
CA HIS A 261 0.03 -22.96 -19.52
C HIS A 261 -0.41 -21.50 -19.40
N MET A 262 -1.47 -21.19 -18.64
CA MET A 262 -1.93 -19.81 -18.46
C MET A 262 -0.95 -18.96 -17.62
N ASP A 263 -0.21 -19.57 -16.69
CA ASP A 263 0.78 -18.86 -15.89
C ASP A 263 1.99 -18.46 -16.76
N ALA A 264 2.35 -19.29 -17.75
CA ALA A 264 3.38 -18.95 -18.73
C ALA A 264 2.96 -17.75 -19.60
N VAL A 265 1.70 -17.71 -20.03
CA VAL A 265 1.16 -16.58 -20.80
C VAL A 265 1.18 -15.29 -19.97
N THR A 266 0.82 -15.36 -18.68
CA THR A 266 0.96 -14.23 -17.74
C THR A 266 2.43 -13.82 -17.58
N GLY A 267 3.35 -14.77 -17.43
CA GLY A 267 4.79 -14.51 -17.32
C GLY A 267 5.40 -13.82 -18.55
N VAL A 268 4.99 -14.22 -19.76
CA VAL A 268 5.44 -13.55 -21.00
C VAL A 268 4.83 -12.14 -21.12
N ASN A 269 3.52 -12.00 -20.87
CA ASN A 269 2.83 -10.72 -21.06
C ASN A 269 3.22 -9.65 -20.00
N GLU A 270 3.32 -10.04 -18.73
CA GLU A 270 3.51 -9.10 -17.61
C GLU A 270 4.97 -8.98 -17.18
N LEU A 271 5.74 -10.07 -17.26
CA LEU A 271 7.12 -10.11 -16.76
C LEU A 271 8.17 -10.06 -17.88
N SER A 272 7.74 -9.93 -19.13
CA SER A 272 8.59 -9.93 -20.33
C SER A 272 9.49 -11.17 -20.43
N LEU A 273 9.04 -12.31 -19.91
CA LEU A 273 9.71 -13.59 -20.11
C LEU A 273 9.61 -14.03 -21.58
N THR A 274 10.42 -15.00 -21.97
CA THR A 274 10.31 -15.67 -23.28
C THR A 274 9.69 -17.05 -23.13
N PHE A 275 8.90 -17.47 -24.13
CA PHE A 275 8.44 -18.86 -24.19
C PHE A 275 9.61 -19.80 -24.50
N MET A 276 9.74 -20.85 -23.70
CA MET A 276 10.67 -21.94 -23.93
C MET A 276 10.16 -22.84 -25.07
N ARG A 277 11.07 -23.53 -25.78
CA ARG A 277 10.70 -24.44 -26.87
C ARG A 277 9.96 -25.66 -26.30
N GLY A 278 8.70 -25.84 -26.70
CA GLY A 278 7.87 -26.98 -26.29
C GLY A 278 6.49 -26.96 -26.96
N GLU A 279 5.71 -28.03 -26.76
CA GLU A 279 4.35 -28.16 -27.33
C GLU A 279 3.30 -27.31 -26.60
N PHE A 280 3.62 -26.84 -25.39
CA PHE A 280 2.74 -26.05 -24.54
C PHE A 280 3.44 -24.79 -24.03
N ALA A 281 2.65 -23.74 -23.73
CA ALA A 281 3.15 -22.50 -23.14
C ALA A 281 3.93 -22.79 -21.85
N HIS A 282 5.22 -22.45 -21.86
CA HIS A 282 6.15 -22.65 -20.75
C HIS A 282 7.16 -21.50 -20.75
N SER A 283 7.44 -20.94 -19.58
CA SER A 283 8.47 -19.93 -19.34
C SER A 283 8.99 -20.08 -17.90
N GLY A 284 10.20 -19.64 -17.59
CA GLY A 284 10.72 -19.70 -16.22
C GLY A 284 11.87 -18.73 -15.96
N PHE A 285 12.32 -18.68 -14.70
CA PHE A 285 13.43 -17.82 -14.25
C PHE A 285 14.20 -18.46 -13.07
N PRO A 286 15.49 -18.12 -12.86
CA PRO A 286 16.29 -18.69 -11.78
C PRO A 286 15.85 -18.22 -10.39
N GLU A 287 16.12 -19.04 -9.37
CA GLU A 287 15.67 -18.86 -7.99
C GLU A 287 15.91 -17.44 -7.44
N ILE A 288 17.12 -16.90 -7.65
CA ILE A 288 17.53 -15.56 -7.18
C ILE A 288 16.67 -14.42 -7.72
N ALA A 289 15.96 -14.61 -8.84
CA ALA A 289 15.13 -13.57 -9.45
C ALA A 289 13.69 -13.51 -8.88
N TYR A 290 13.32 -14.42 -7.97
CA TYR A 290 11.96 -14.53 -7.40
C TYR A 290 11.41 -13.18 -6.91
N GLY A 291 12.12 -12.47 -6.03
CA GLY A 291 11.61 -11.25 -5.40
C GLY A 291 11.25 -10.14 -6.40
N ARG A 292 11.98 -10.02 -7.51
CA ARG A 292 11.70 -9.06 -8.59
C ARG A 292 10.43 -9.44 -9.36
N PHE A 293 10.28 -10.72 -9.69
CA PHE A 293 9.15 -11.21 -10.49
C PHE A 293 7.87 -11.35 -9.66
N SER A 294 7.94 -11.74 -8.40
CA SER A 294 6.78 -11.81 -7.50
C SER A 294 6.21 -10.42 -7.24
N ALA A 295 7.05 -9.44 -6.85
CA ALA A 295 6.61 -8.06 -6.64
C ALA A 295 5.95 -7.46 -7.89
N SER A 296 6.51 -7.70 -9.08
CA SER A 296 5.98 -7.18 -10.35
C SER A 296 4.61 -7.76 -10.75
N LEU A 297 4.25 -8.97 -10.28
CA LEU A 297 2.89 -9.52 -10.39
C LEU A 297 1.96 -9.00 -9.27
N ILE A 298 2.45 -8.92 -8.04
CA ILE A 298 1.65 -8.52 -6.87
C ILE A 298 1.18 -7.07 -6.98
N GLU A 299 2.03 -6.15 -7.46
CA GLU A 299 1.65 -4.74 -7.66
C GLU A 299 0.62 -4.55 -8.80
N ARG A 300 0.53 -5.51 -9.74
CA ARG A 300 -0.52 -5.59 -10.76
C ARG A 300 -1.81 -6.27 -10.25
N GLY A 301 -1.85 -6.71 -8.99
CA GLY A 301 -3.02 -7.34 -8.39
C GLY A 301 -3.14 -8.85 -8.60
N TYR A 302 -2.14 -9.52 -9.18
CA TYR A 302 -2.11 -10.98 -9.25
C TYR A 302 -1.78 -11.58 -7.87
N LYS A 303 -2.36 -12.75 -7.57
CA LYS A 303 -1.91 -13.62 -6.47
C LYS A 303 -0.74 -14.47 -6.96
N VAL A 304 0.32 -14.59 -6.15
CA VAL A 304 1.51 -15.40 -6.48
C VAL A 304 1.68 -16.49 -5.44
N ALA A 305 1.68 -17.77 -5.86
CA ALA A 305 1.96 -18.91 -4.99
C ALA A 305 3.39 -19.42 -5.23
N ARG A 306 4.22 -19.39 -4.19
CA ARG A 306 5.57 -19.99 -4.18
C ARG A 306 5.45 -21.47 -3.85
N ILE A 307 5.79 -22.34 -4.80
CA ILE A 307 5.74 -23.79 -4.66
C ILE A 307 7.16 -24.34 -4.68
N GLU A 308 7.65 -24.80 -3.53
CA GLU A 308 9.00 -25.34 -3.39
C GLU A 308 9.05 -26.84 -3.55
N GLN A 309 10.26 -27.36 -3.81
CA GLN A 309 10.57 -28.76 -3.56
C GLN A 309 10.80 -28.97 -2.06
N THR A 310 10.04 -29.85 -1.42
CA THR A 310 10.20 -30.19 0.01
C THR A 310 11.00 -31.48 0.25
N GLU A 311 11.66 -31.98 -0.80
CA GLU A 311 12.55 -33.14 -0.80
C GLU A 311 13.66 -32.95 -1.85
N ASN A 312 14.84 -33.51 -1.57
CA ASN A 312 15.89 -33.71 -2.57
C ASN A 312 15.76 -35.10 -3.24
N PRO A 313 16.53 -35.41 -4.32
CA PRO A 313 16.46 -36.71 -5.00
C PRO A 313 16.84 -37.92 -4.13
N GLU A 314 17.67 -37.72 -3.10
CA GLU A 314 18.09 -38.77 -2.17
C GLU A 314 16.96 -39.13 -1.20
N MET A 315 16.30 -38.12 -0.60
CA MET A 315 15.11 -38.25 0.24
C MET A 315 13.97 -38.92 -0.52
N MET A 316 13.74 -38.50 -1.77
CA MET A 316 12.78 -39.15 -2.67
C MET A 316 13.13 -40.63 -2.90
N SER A 317 14.41 -40.95 -3.08
CA SER A 317 14.87 -42.34 -3.28
C SER A 317 14.72 -43.18 -2.01
N GLN A 318 15.03 -42.63 -0.83
CA GLN A 318 14.79 -43.26 0.47
C GLN A 318 13.29 -43.50 0.73
N ARG A 319 12.42 -42.52 0.39
CA ARG A 319 10.96 -42.69 0.44
C ARG A 319 10.51 -43.83 -0.47
N CYS A 320 11.01 -43.87 -1.71
CA CYS A 320 10.71 -44.95 -2.65
C CYS A 320 11.19 -46.33 -2.15
N ALA A 321 12.34 -46.40 -1.49
CA ALA A 321 12.85 -47.65 -0.90
C ALA A 321 12.02 -48.13 0.31
N LYS A 322 11.43 -47.21 1.08
CA LYS A 322 10.50 -47.51 2.18
C LYS A 322 9.08 -47.90 1.70
N MET A 323 8.75 -47.66 0.43
CA MET A 323 7.45 -48.00 -0.16
C MET A 323 7.49 -49.38 -0.83
N GLY A 324 6.80 -50.37 -0.25
CA GLY A 324 6.75 -51.75 -0.78
C GLY A 324 6.22 -51.90 -2.21
N LYS A 325 5.54 -50.87 -2.75
CA LYS A 325 5.18 -50.77 -4.17
C LYS A 325 5.14 -49.30 -4.60
N THR A 326 6.07 -48.88 -5.46
CA THR A 326 6.12 -47.51 -6.01
C THR A 326 5.42 -47.40 -7.37
N THR A 327 4.72 -46.30 -7.60
CA THR A 327 4.10 -45.94 -8.88
C THR A 327 5.00 -45.02 -9.70
N LYS A 328 4.56 -44.61 -10.90
CA LYS A 328 5.24 -43.53 -11.65
C LYS A 328 5.17 -42.17 -10.95
N PHE A 329 4.20 -41.97 -10.04
CA PHE A 329 3.99 -40.68 -9.38
C PHE A 329 4.85 -40.47 -8.13
N ASP A 330 5.31 -41.55 -7.49
CA ASP A 330 6.16 -41.49 -6.30
C ASP A 330 7.64 -41.22 -6.66
N LYS A 331 8.00 -41.40 -7.94
CA LYS A 331 9.35 -41.20 -8.49
C LYS A 331 9.63 -39.75 -8.91
N VAL A 332 9.02 -38.80 -8.21
CA VAL A 332 9.39 -37.37 -8.24
C VAL A 332 9.41 -36.80 -6.83
N VAL A 333 10.30 -35.83 -6.61
CA VAL A 333 10.36 -35.02 -5.39
C VAL A 333 8.99 -34.41 -5.07
N LYS A 334 8.65 -34.36 -3.79
CA LYS A 334 7.44 -33.70 -3.29
C LYS A 334 7.54 -32.19 -3.52
N ARG A 335 6.39 -31.57 -3.80
CA ARG A 335 6.22 -30.12 -3.93
C ARG A 335 5.02 -29.67 -3.13
N GLU A 336 5.15 -28.53 -2.47
CA GLU A 336 4.15 -27.95 -1.59
C GLU A 336 4.15 -26.43 -1.75
N ILE A 337 2.99 -25.79 -1.56
CA ILE A 337 2.91 -24.33 -1.46
C ILE A 337 3.55 -23.92 -0.13
N CYS A 338 4.56 -23.05 -0.18
CA CYS A 338 5.24 -22.52 1.01
C CYS A 338 4.81 -21.10 1.38
N GLN A 339 4.25 -20.33 0.44
CA GLN A 339 3.69 -19.00 0.67
C GLN A 339 2.72 -18.61 -0.47
N ILE A 340 1.61 -17.94 -0.15
CA ILE A 340 0.78 -17.21 -1.14
C ILE A 340 0.80 -15.73 -0.81
N SER A 341 1.26 -14.93 -1.77
CA SER A 341 1.48 -13.49 -1.63
C SER A 341 0.48 -12.69 -2.46
N THR A 342 -0.13 -11.70 -1.83
CA THR A 342 -1.05 -10.70 -2.42
C THR A 342 -0.66 -9.31 -1.90
N LYS A 343 -1.21 -8.23 -2.47
CA LYS A 343 -0.80 -6.86 -2.07
C LYS A 343 -1.09 -6.53 -0.60
N GLY A 344 -2.11 -7.17 0.00
CA GLY A 344 -2.40 -7.08 1.44
C GLY A 344 -1.84 -8.23 2.29
N THR A 345 -0.99 -9.10 1.74
CA THR A 345 -0.40 -10.25 2.46
C THR A 345 1.10 -10.44 2.19
N ARG A 346 1.84 -9.34 2.00
CA ARG A 346 3.31 -9.36 1.89
C ARG A 346 3.94 -9.36 3.28
N VAL A 347 4.94 -10.24 3.48
CA VAL A 347 5.72 -10.37 4.74
C VAL A 347 7.20 -9.98 4.58
N TYR A 348 7.65 -9.63 3.36
CA TYR A 348 8.99 -9.14 3.07
C TYR A 348 10.13 -10.04 3.61
N THR A 349 10.03 -11.34 3.30
CA THR A 349 11.07 -12.34 3.61
C THR A 349 12.38 -12.04 2.87
N ALA A 350 13.47 -12.72 3.24
CA ALA A 350 14.75 -12.60 2.54
C ALA A 350 14.67 -12.93 1.03
N GLN A 351 13.69 -13.74 0.60
CA GLN A 351 13.47 -14.02 -0.83
C GLN A 351 12.73 -12.88 -1.55
N ASP A 352 11.91 -12.09 -0.85
CA ASP A 352 11.12 -11.02 -1.43
C ASP A 352 11.98 -9.78 -1.78
N ALA A 353 11.53 -9.01 -2.77
CA ALA A 353 11.98 -7.64 -2.94
C ALA A 353 11.39 -6.75 -1.84
N GLU A 354 12.18 -5.79 -1.37
CA GLU A 354 11.86 -4.88 -0.25
C GLU A 354 10.68 -3.95 -0.51
N ALA A 355 10.21 -3.31 0.55
CA ALA A 355 9.03 -2.44 0.51
C ALA A 355 9.36 -1.13 -0.21
N SER A 356 8.64 -0.84 -1.30
CA SER A 356 8.79 0.39 -2.08
C SER A 356 8.21 1.64 -1.39
N ALA A 357 7.59 1.50 -0.22
CA ALA A 357 6.99 2.59 0.55
C ALA A 357 6.97 2.29 2.06
N PRO A 358 7.10 3.31 2.93
CA PRO A 358 6.96 3.16 4.38
C PRO A 358 5.51 2.91 4.83
N THR A 359 4.54 3.21 3.97
CA THR A 359 3.10 3.07 4.25
C THR A 359 2.68 1.62 4.55
N SER A 360 1.74 1.47 5.48
CA SER A 360 1.05 0.22 5.77
C SER A 360 0.05 -0.18 4.69
N THR A 361 -0.15 -1.48 4.50
CA THR A 361 -1.12 -2.06 3.55
C THR A 361 -1.93 -3.15 4.25
N TYR A 362 -3.19 -2.88 4.57
CA TYR A 362 -3.98 -3.76 5.42
C TYR A 362 -4.69 -4.89 4.66
N LEU A 363 -4.74 -6.07 5.28
CA LEU A 363 -5.79 -7.07 5.08
C LEU A 363 -6.94 -6.75 6.05
N LEU A 364 -8.18 -6.68 5.57
CA LEU A 364 -9.39 -6.49 6.37
C LEU A 364 -10.34 -7.68 6.22
N SER A 365 -10.69 -8.31 7.34
CA SER A 365 -11.81 -9.25 7.45
C SER A 365 -13.03 -8.53 8.05
N ILE A 366 -14.20 -8.69 7.44
CA ILE A 366 -15.44 -8.03 7.85
C ILE A 366 -16.65 -8.98 7.80
N ILE A 367 -17.51 -8.87 8.82
CA ILE A 367 -18.82 -9.55 8.91
C ILE A 367 -19.90 -8.56 9.39
N GLU A 368 -21.11 -8.70 8.86
CA GLU A 368 -22.27 -7.83 9.13
C GLU A 368 -23.38 -8.61 9.85
N LYS A 369 -24.03 -7.97 10.83
CA LYS A 369 -25.25 -8.45 11.50
C LYS A 369 -26.30 -7.35 11.40
N GLN A 370 -27.28 -7.55 10.52
CA GLN A 370 -28.38 -6.61 10.33
C GLN A 370 -29.48 -6.78 11.39
N GLU A 371 -29.90 -5.67 12.00
CA GLU A 371 -31.00 -5.65 12.95
C GLU A 371 -32.34 -5.44 12.24
N ARG A 372 -33.11 -6.53 12.15
CA ARG A 372 -34.37 -6.65 11.37
C ARG A 372 -35.41 -5.56 11.63
N ASN A 373 -35.34 -4.86 12.76
CA ASN A 373 -36.37 -3.92 13.22
C ASN A 373 -36.00 -2.44 13.04
N GLN A 374 -34.72 -2.09 12.80
CA GLN A 374 -34.26 -0.68 12.84
C GLN A 374 -33.54 -0.19 11.57
N ASN A 375 -33.23 -1.10 10.64
CA ASN A 375 -32.40 -0.83 9.45
C ASN A 375 -31.01 -0.29 9.84
N ILE A 376 -30.44 -0.91 10.88
CA ILE A 376 -29.13 -0.66 11.48
C ILE A 376 -28.29 -1.93 11.31
N SER A 377 -26.99 -1.76 11.10
CA SER A 377 -26.05 -2.88 10.94
C SER A 377 -24.95 -2.82 11.99
N SER A 378 -24.66 -3.96 12.62
CA SER A 378 -23.51 -4.14 13.49
C SER A 378 -22.41 -4.88 12.75
N TYR A 379 -21.19 -4.35 12.77
CA TYR A 379 -20.04 -4.95 12.11
C TYR A 379 -19.08 -5.59 13.11
N GLY A 380 -18.54 -6.74 12.73
CA GLY A 380 -17.29 -7.27 13.29
C GLY A 380 -16.17 -7.09 12.28
N VAL A 381 -15.02 -6.62 12.75
CA VAL A 381 -13.83 -6.38 11.93
C VAL A 381 -12.58 -6.96 12.56
N CYS A 382 -11.68 -7.47 11.72
CA CYS A 382 -10.32 -7.84 12.09
C CYS A 382 -9.39 -7.42 10.96
N PHE A 383 -8.42 -6.53 11.21
CA PHE A 383 -7.49 -6.07 10.18
C PHE A 383 -6.03 -6.08 10.65
N ILE A 384 -5.10 -6.31 9.72
CA ILE A 384 -3.68 -6.50 10.01
C ILE A 384 -2.81 -5.90 8.91
N ASP A 385 -1.72 -5.24 9.30
CA ASP A 385 -0.56 -5.01 8.42
C ASP A 385 0.36 -6.23 8.52
N THR A 386 0.39 -7.07 7.48
CA THR A 386 1.20 -8.30 7.47
C THR A 386 2.70 -8.04 7.42
N THR A 387 3.14 -6.78 7.30
CA THR A 387 4.55 -6.38 7.38
C THR A 387 5.02 -6.13 8.81
N ILE A 388 4.08 -5.97 9.76
CA ILE A 388 4.35 -5.68 11.19
C ILE A 388 3.81 -6.80 12.09
N GLY A 389 2.63 -7.36 11.81
CA GLY A 389 2.04 -8.46 12.60
C GLY A 389 0.91 -8.04 13.57
N ASP A 390 0.63 -6.74 13.71
CA ASP A 390 -0.43 -6.24 14.59
C ASP A 390 -1.84 -6.57 14.08
N PHE A 391 -2.55 -7.45 14.79
CA PHE A 391 -3.97 -7.74 14.58
C PHE A 391 -4.85 -6.72 15.33
N ASN A 392 -5.70 -6.00 14.61
CA ASN A 392 -6.64 -5.02 15.16
C ASN A 392 -8.07 -5.58 15.07
N LEU A 393 -8.71 -5.87 16.21
CA LEU A 393 -10.07 -6.43 16.28
C LEU A 393 -11.07 -5.37 16.74
N GLY A 394 -12.28 -5.36 16.18
CA GLY A 394 -13.34 -4.46 16.64
C GLY A 394 -14.73 -5.02 16.41
N GLN A 395 -15.69 -4.59 17.24
CA GLN A 395 -17.11 -4.76 16.98
C GLN A 395 -17.85 -3.48 17.37
N PHE A 396 -18.68 -2.97 16.46
CA PHE A 396 -19.44 -1.75 16.66
C PHE A 396 -20.77 -1.81 15.90
N GLN A 397 -21.81 -1.20 16.47
CA GLN A 397 -23.03 -0.84 15.76
C GLN A 397 -22.74 0.41 14.89
N ASP A 398 -23.30 0.49 13.69
CA ASP A 398 -23.08 1.59 12.74
C ASP A 398 -24.39 2.30 12.39
N ASP A 399 -24.32 3.53 11.89
CA ASP A 399 -25.50 4.32 11.53
C ASP A 399 -26.04 3.96 10.12
N ARG A 400 -27.17 4.59 9.76
CA ARG A 400 -27.86 4.38 8.47
C ARG A 400 -27.05 4.85 7.25
N CYS A 401 -26.02 5.66 7.46
CA CYS A 401 -25.10 6.15 6.44
C CYS A 401 -23.77 5.35 6.42
N ASN A 402 -23.63 4.35 7.30
CA ASN A 402 -22.42 3.57 7.54
C ASN A 402 -21.19 4.42 7.93
N SER A 403 -21.39 5.51 8.67
CA SER A 403 -20.32 6.49 8.94
C SER A 403 -19.12 5.90 9.70
N ARG A 404 -19.31 4.90 10.57
CA ARG A 404 -18.21 4.24 11.29
C ARG A 404 -17.40 3.31 10.39
N LEU A 405 -18.08 2.52 9.55
CA LEU A 405 -17.40 1.70 8.52
C LEU A 405 -16.63 2.59 7.52
N LEU A 406 -17.25 3.67 7.03
CA LEU A 406 -16.60 4.63 6.14
C LEU A 406 -15.34 5.21 6.78
N THR A 407 -15.42 5.62 8.05
CA THR A 407 -14.29 6.16 8.83
C THR A 407 -13.18 5.14 9.00
N LEU A 408 -13.48 3.88 9.32
CA LEU A 408 -12.51 2.79 9.37
C LEU A 408 -11.75 2.65 8.04
N LEU A 409 -12.46 2.64 6.91
CA LEU A 409 -11.86 2.47 5.58
C LEU A 409 -11.00 3.66 5.14
N ALA A 410 -11.29 4.88 5.63
CA ALA A 410 -10.44 6.06 5.41
C ALA A 410 -9.20 6.06 6.32
N HIS A 411 -9.35 5.65 7.58
CA HIS A 411 -8.26 5.59 8.56
C HIS A 411 -7.28 4.44 8.24
N TYR A 412 -7.77 3.26 7.86
CA TYR A 412 -6.98 2.05 7.63
C TYR A 412 -7.31 1.42 6.26
N PRO A 413 -6.91 2.05 5.13
CA PRO A 413 -7.32 1.63 3.78
C PRO A 413 -6.76 0.23 3.44
N PRO A 414 -7.63 -0.78 3.21
CA PRO A 414 -7.18 -2.14 2.96
C PRO A 414 -6.84 -2.39 1.50
N ALA A 415 -5.74 -3.09 1.25
CA ALA A 415 -5.37 -3.60 -0.07
C ALA A 415 -6.07 -4.93 -0.39
N HIS A 416 -6.56 -5.63 0.63
CA HIS A 416 -7.26 -6.91 0.53
C HIS A 416 -8.43 -6.92 1.53
N VAL A 417 -9.65 -7.20 1.07
CA VAL A 417 -10.85 -7.35 1.91
C VAL A 417 -11.42 -8.77 1.79
N ILE A 418 -11.75 -9.42 2.90
CA ILE A 418 -12.39 -10.73 2.94
C ILE A 418 -13.67 -10.67 3.79
N TYR A 419 -14.67 -11.46 3.40
CA TYR A 419 -15.99 -11.44 4.04
C TYR A 419 -16.73 -12.77 3.88
N GLU A 420 -17.72 -13.02 4.75
CA GLU A 420 -18.60 -14.18 4.61
C GLU A 420 -19.50 -14.03 3.38
N ARG A 421 -19.51 -15.05 2.52
CA ARG A 421 -20.34 -15.08 1.30
C ARG A 421 -21.82 -14.99 1.66
N ASN A 422 -22.54 -14.08 0.98
CA ASN A 422 -23.96 -13.78 1.18
C ASN A 422 -24.32 -13.18 2.56
N ASN A 423 -23.34 -12.74 3.35
CA ASN A 423 -23.56 -12.06 4.63
C ASN A 423 -23.68 -10.53 4.49
N LEU A 424 -22.76 -9.89 3.77
CA LEU A 424 -22.75 -8.44 3.61
C LEU A 424 -23.96 -7.93 2.80
N SER A 425 -24.50 -6.78 3.19
CA SER A 425 -25.61 -6.15 2.49
C SER A 425 -25.21 -5.55 1.14
N GLN A 426 -26.21 -5.28 0.30
CA GLN A 426 -26.00 -4.60 -0.97
C GLN A 426 -25.47 -3.16 -0.79
N THR A 427 -25.73 -2.51 0.35
CA THR A 427 -25.16 -1.20 0.69
C THR A 427 -23.67 -1.33 1.00
N THR A 428 -23.32 -2.25 1.90
CA THR A 428 -21.93 -2.55 2.29
C THR A 428 -21.08 -2.97 1.08
N LEU A 429 -21.63 -3.83 0.21
CA LEU A 429 -20.98 -4.25 -1.02
C LEU A 429 -20.81 -3.10 -2.03
N LYS A 430 -21.73 -2.13 -2.11
CA LYS A 430 -21.54 -0.91 -2.92
C LYS A 430 -20.39 -0.07 -2.36
N ILE A 431 -20.38 0.20 -1.05
CA ILE A 431 -19.33 0.99 -0.37
C ILE A 431 -17.94 0.38 -0.64
N LEU A 432 -17.78 -0.92 -0.43
CA LEU A 432 -16.53 -1.63 -0.66
C LEU A 432 -16.08 -1.64 -2.14
N ASN A 433 -17.01 -1.57 -3.10
CA ASN A 433 -16.66 -1.52 -4.52
C ASN A 433 -16.38 -0.10 -5.03
N ASN A 434 -17.09 0.92 -4.53
CA ASN A 434 -16.89 2.32 -4.92
C ASN A 434 -15.62 2.92 -4.31
N LEU A 435 -15.37 2.71 -3.01
CA LEU A 435 -14.22 3.33 -2.32
C LEU A 435 -12.90 2.59 -2.51
N LEU A 436 -12.96 1.27 -2.74
CA LEU A 436 -11.77 0.42 -2.81
C LEU A 436 -11.66 -0.32 -4.16
N PRO A 437 -11.74 0.37 -5.31
CA PRO A 437 -11.81 -0.29 -6.63
C PRO A 437 -10.57 -1.14 -6.92
N GLY A 438 -9.39 -0.72 -6.43
CA GLY A 438 -8.13 -1.46 -6.56
C GLY A 438 -7.87 -2.53 -5.49
N ALA A 439 -8.72 -2.66 -4.46
CA ALA A 439 -8.53 -3.67 -3.41
C ALA A 439 -9.06 -5.04 -3.84
N MET A 440 -8.28 -6.08 -3.57
CA MET A 440 -8.67 -7.49 -3.76
C MET A 440 -9.85 -7.85 -2.82
N LYS A 441 -10.80 -8.66 -3.29
CA LYS A 441 -12.03 -8.99 -2.55
C LYS A 441 -12.34 -10.49 -2.61
N GLU A 442 -12.45 -11.16 -1.46
CA GLU A 442 -12.77 -12.60 -1.38
C GLU A 442 -14.01 -12.92 -0.55
N ALA A 443 -14.98 -13.61 -1.17
CA ALA A 443 -16.21 -14.07 -0.54
C ALA A 443 -16.09 -15.53 -0.05
N LEU A 444 -15.70 -15.69 1.21
CA LEU A 444 -15.41 -16.97 1.86
C LEU A 444 -16.68 -17.75 2.21
N GLN A 445 -16.68 -19.08 2.02
CA GLN A 445 -17.82 -19.93 2.39
C GLN A 445 -18.00 -19.99 3.92
N LYS A 446 -19.21 -19.70 4.41
CA LYS A 446 -19.62 -19.78 5.82
C LYS A 446 -19.26 -21.13 6.47
N GLU A 447 -18.80 -21.10 7.72
CA GLU A 447 -18.25 -22.18 8.56
C GLU A 447 -17.04 -22.95 7.98
N VAL A 448 -16.98 -23.17 6.67
CA VAL A 448 -15.89 -23.90 5.99
C VAL A 448 -14.62 -23.05 5.94
N GLN A 449 -14.76 -21.80 5.50
CA GLN A 449 -13.67 -20.86 5.22
C GLN A 449 -13.79 -19.61 6.11
N PHE A 450 -14.97 -18.98 6.17
CA PHE A 450 -15.24 -17.97 7.20
C PHE A 450 -15.68 -18.71 8.47
N TRP A 451 -14.75 -18.89 9.41
CA TRP A 451 -14.99 -19.68 10.63
C TRP A 451 -15.79 -18.90 11.66
N SER A 452 -16.68 -19.59 12.37
CA SER A 452 -17.33 -19.10 13.59
C SER A 452 -16.33 -18.88 14.73
N SER A 453 -16.72 -18.02 15.66
CA SER A 453 -15.94 -17.60 16.83
C SER A 453 -15.37 -18.76 17.64
N THR A 454 -16.20 -19.73 18.02
CA THR A 454 -15.78 -20.92 18.77
C THR A 454 -14.82 -21.79 17.96
N LYS A 455 -15.02 -21.87 16.64
CA LYS A 455 -14.13 -22.65 15.76
C LYS A 455 -12.75 -22.02 15.64
N VAL A 456 -12.63 -20.69 15.54
CA VAL A 456 -11.31 -20.04 15.52
C VAL A 456 -10.62 -20.11 16.88
N LEU A 457 -11.33 -19.94 17.99
CA LEU A 457 -10.74 -20.09 19.34
C LEU A 457 -10.21 -21.51 19.57
N ASN A 458 -10.97 -22.55 19.22
CA ASN A 458 -10.49 -23.94 19.25
C ASN A 458 -9.23 -24.13 18.39
N VAL A 459 -9.21 -23.64 17.15
CA VAL A 459 -8.05 -23.78 16.25
C VAL A 459 -6.82 -23.01 16.74
N LEU A 460 -7.01 -21.88 17.42
CA LEU A 460 -5.91 -21.10 18.03
C LEU A 460 -5.35 -21.78 19.28
N HIS A 461 -6.20 -22.39 20.11
CA HIS A 461 -5.81 -23.15 21.31
C HIS A 461 -5.13 -24.49 20.98
N GLU A 462 -5.65 -25.23 20.00
CA GLU A 462 -5.05 -26.49 19.54
C GLU A 462 -3.64 -26.28 18.92
N ALA A 463 -3.46 -25.18 18.19
CA ALA A 463 -2.25 -24.92 17.41
C ALA A 463 -1.06 -24.40 18.23
N ASP A 464 0.14 -24.63 17.70
CA ASP A 464 1.42 -24.17 18.27
C ASP A 464 1.69 -22.68 17.95
N TYR A 465 0.72 -21.79 18.15
CA TYR A 465 0.92 -20.34 17.97
C TYR A 465 1.28 -19.63 19.28
N PHE A 466 0.61 -19.97 20.39
CA PHE A 466 0.76 -19.31 21.69
C PHE A 466 1.26 -20.28 22.79
N LYS A 467 2.20 -21.15 22.43
CA LYS A 467 2.82 -22.13 23.35
C LYS A 467 4.29 -21.77 23.56
N ASN A 468 4.74 -21.67 24.80
CA ASN A 468 6.12 -21.32 25.13
C ASN A 468 7.11 -22.40 24.65
N GLU A 469 8.25 -22.03 24.05
CA GLU A 469 9.21 -23.03 23.51
C GLU A 469 9.85 -23.91 24.62
N GLU A 470 9.97 -23.40 25.86
CA GLU A 470 10.55 -24.14 26.98
C GLU A 470 9.57 -25.14 27.62
N ASP A 471 8.47 -24.65 28.20
CA ASP A 471 7.50 -25.48 28.96
C ASP A 471 6.38 -26.10 28.11
N SER A 472 6.23 -25.71 26.84
CA SER A 472 5.05 -26.02 25.99
C SER A 472 3.70 -25.57 26.56
N SER A 473 3.71 -24.73 27.61
CA SER A 473 2.53 -24.15 28.25
C SER A 473 1.84 -23.15 27.32
N PHE A 474 0.51 -23.19 27.26
CA PHE A 474 -0.32 -22.29 26.45
C PHE A 474 -0.78 -21.08 27.28
N SER A 475 -0.78 -19.90 26.67
CA SER A 475 -1.42 -18.70 27.22
C SER A 475 -2.15 -17.91 26.14
N TRP A 476 -3.29 -17.32 26.48
CA TRP A 476 -3.95 -16.37 25.58
C TRP A 476 -3.17 -15.04 25.56
N PRO A 477 -3.03 -14.37 24.40
CA PRO A 477 -2.40 -13.05 24.37
C PRO A 477 -3.30 -11.98 24.99
N LYS A 478 -2.72 -11.08 25.79
CA LYS A 478 -3.41 -10.00 26.52
C LYS A 478 -4.39 -9.16 25.69
N GLY A 479 -4.08 -8.94 24.41
CA GLY A 479 -4.95 -8.18 23.50
C GLY A 479 -6.18 -8.94 22.99
N LEU A 480 -6.25 -10.25 23.20
CA LEU A 480 -7.39 -11.10 22.84
C LEU A 480 -8.27 -11.45 24.06
N GLU A 481 -7.73 -11.41 25.28
CA GLU A 481 -8.47 -11.62 26.54
C GLU A 481 -9.82 -10.86 26.60
N PRO A 482 -9.94 -9.56 26.21
CA PRO A 482 -11.21 -8.82 26.25
C PRO A 482 -12.30 -9.27 25.27
N TYR A 483 -12.03 -10.32 24.47
CA TYR A 483 -12.95 -10.93 23.52
C TYR A 483 -13.40 -12.33 23.96
N LEU A 484 -12.80 -12.88 25.02
CA LEU A 484 -13.10 -14.18 25.60
C LEU A 484 -14.16 -14.05 26.70
N ASN A 485 -14.78 -15.15 27.08
CA ASN A 485 -15.76 -15.21 28.16
C ASN A 485 -15.09 -15.61 29.49
N ASP A 486 -15.08 -14.72 30.49
CA ASP A 486 -14.52 -14.98 31.83
C ASP A 486 -15.13 -16.21 32.53
N GLY A 487 -16.35 -16.61 32.15
CA GLY A 487 -17.02 -17.81 32.67
C GLY A 487 -16.50 -19.13 32.09
N ASP A 488 -15.58 -19.10 31.14
CA ASP A 488 -14.97 -20.25 30.46
C ASP A 488 -13.47 -20.32 30.76
N SER A 489 -13.06 -21.25 31.62
CA SER A 489 -11.68 -21.38 32.07
C SER A 489 -10.67 -21.82 31.00
N LEU A 490 -11.13 -22.12 29.78
CA LEU A 490 -10.27 -22.36 28.61
C LEU A 490 -10.31 -21.21 27.60
N GLY A 491 -11.24 -20.25 27.73
CA GLY A 491 -11.40 -19.12 26.80
C GLY A 491 -11.80 -19.55 25.38
N LEU A 492 -12.51 -20.67 25.23
CA LEU A 492 -12.93 -21.22 23.93
C LEU A 492 -14.27 -20.63 23.43
N THR A 493 -15.00 -19.97 24.32
CA THR A 493 -16.20 -19.19 24.03
C THR A 493 -15.90 -17.68 24.04
N PRO A 494 -16.43 -16.91 23.06
CA PRO A 494 -16.27 -15.46 23.03
C PRO A 494 -17.23 -14.78 24.00
N LEU A 495 -16.92 -13.54 24.38
CA LEU A 495 -17.88 -12.63 25.00
C LEU A 495 -19.01 -12.30 23.99
N GLU A 496 -20.28 -12.36 24.42
CA GLU A 496 -21.44 -12.22 23.51
C GLU A 496 -21.40 -10.91 22.69
N GLU A 497 -21.06 -9.79 23.35
CA GLU A 497 -20.95 -8.47 22.72
C GLU A 497 -19.75 -8.32 21.76
N LYS A 498 -18.86 -9.31 21.68
CA LYS A 498 -17.65 -9.31 20.84
C LYS A 498 -17.61 -10.44 19.80
N GLN A 499 -18.66 -11.27 19.74
CA GLN A 499 -18.73 -12.44 18.85
C GLN A 499 -18.45 -12.13 17.37
N LEU A 500 -18.87 -10.98 16.85
CA LEU A 500 -18.64 -10.60 15.45
C LEU A 500 -17.15 -10.28 15.19
N ALA A 501 -16.44 -9.68 16.16
CA ALA A 501 -15.00 -9.44 16.04
C ALA A 501 -14.22 -10.78 15.97
N VAL A 502 -14.62 -11.75 16.80
CA VAL A 502 -14.01 -13.09 16.80
C VAL A 502 -14.38 -13.89 15.54
N ASN A 503 -15.61 -13.76 15.01
CA ASN A 503 -15.96 -14.27 13.69
C ASN A 503 -15.07 -13.64 12.59
N ALA A 504 -14.83 -12.33 12.63
CA ALA A 504 -13.96 -11.65 11.67
C ALA A 504 -12.49 -12.14 11.78
N LEU A 505 -11.99 -12.36 13.00
CA LEU A 505 -10.71 -13.05 13.22
C LEU A 505 -10.70 -14.45 12.59
N GLY A 506 -11.80 -15.20 12.68
CA GLY A 506 -11.96 -16.51 12.04
C GLY A 506 -11.75 -16.49 10.53
N GLY A 507 -12.32 -15.52 9.83
CA GLY A 507 -12.04 -15.29 8.40
C GLY A 507 -10.57 -14.94 8.12
N CYS A 508 -9.95 -14.11 8.96
CA CYS A 508 -8.55 -13.69 8.83
C CYS A 508 -7.58 -14.85 9.03
N VAL A 509 -7.71 -15.59 10.14
CA VAL A 509 -6.88 -16.75 10.47
C VAL A 509 -7.01 -17.85 9.41
N TYR A 510 -8.20 -18.10 8.88
CA TYR A 510 -8.37 -19.02 7.75
C TYR A 510 -7.53 -18.60 6.53
N LEU A 511 -7.59 -17.32 6.12
CA LEU A 511 -6.84 -16.84 4.95
C LEU A 511 -5.32 -16.97 5.19
N LEU A 512 -4.83 -16.53 6.34
CA LEU A 512 -3.41 -16.61 6.69
C LEU A 512 -2.91 -18.06 6.75
N LYS A 513 -3.72 -18.99 7.26
CA LYS A 513 -3.40 -20.43 7.28
C LYS A 513 -3.44 -21.05 5.88
N ASN A 514 -4.40 -20.68 5.06
CA ASN A 514 -4.47 -21.08 3.65
C ASN A 514 -3.28 -20.55 2.84
N TYR A 515 -2.76 -19.37 3.18
CA TYR A 515 -1.64 -18.71 2.50
C TYR A 515 -0.25 -19.03 3.07
N GLN A 516 -0.15 -19.88 4.10
CA GLN A 516 1.11 -20.23 4.79
C GLN A 516 1.80 -18.98 5.40
N LEU A 517 1.02 -18.21 6.15
CA LEU A 517 1.43 -16.99 6.86
C LEU A 517 1.04 -17.02 8.36
N ASP A 518 0.25 -18.00 8.79
CA ASP A 518 -0.30 -18.13 10.14
C ASP A 518 0.81 -18.22 11.21
N HIS A 519 1.74 -19.15 11.08
CA HIS A 519 2.91 -19.28 11.98
C HIS A 519 3.88 -18.09 11.90
N GLN A 520 3.78 -17.23 10.87
CA GLN A 520 4.66 -16.08 10.69
C GLN A 520 4.10 -14.81 11.38
N LEU A 521 2.78 -14.75 11.60
CA LEU A 521 2.10 -13.57 12.13
C LEU A 521 1.46 -13.82 13.50
N LEU A 522 0.76 -14.94 13.69
CA LEU A 522 0.05 -15.22 14.94
C LEU A 522 1.01 -15.47 16.10
N ALA A 523 2.17 -16.09 15.85
CA ALA A 523 3.14 -16.41 16.90
C ALA A 523 3.76 -15.19 17.60
N GLN A 524 3.55 -13.97 17.08
CA GLN A 524 3.95 -12.73 17.76
C GLN A 524 2.98 -12.33 18.89
N GLY A 525 1.77 -12.91 18.95
CA GLY A 525 0.78 -12.60 19.99
C GLY A 525 0.21 -11.16 19.96
N ARG A 526 0.50 -10.36 18.92
CA ARG A 526 0.17 -8.92 18.89
C ARG A 526 -1.28 -8.68 18.48
N PHE A 527 -2.15 -8.58 19.47
CA PHE A 527 -3.57 -8.20 19.31
C PHE A 527 -3.84 -6.83 19.92
N LYS A 528 -4.67 -6.02 19.25
CA LYS A 528 -5.05 -4.65 19.61
C LYS A 528 -6.56 -4.45 19.42
N THR A 529 -7.18 -3.69 20.32
CA THR A 529 -8.61 -3.35 20.25
C THR A 529 -8.82 -2.12 19.36
N TYR A 530 -9.40 -2.31 18.17
CA TYR A 530 -9.94 -1.21 17.38
C TYR A 530 -11.27 -0.73 17.98
N VAL A 531 -11.31 0.55 18.30
CA VAL A 531 -12.50 1.30 18.68
C VAL A 531 -12.71 2.43 17.67
N PRO A 532 -13.92 2.62 17.11
CA PRO A 532 -14.22 3.78 16.26
C PRO A 532 -13.94 5.09 16.99
N PRO A 533 -13.46 6.15 16.32
CA PRO A 533 -13.05 7.40 17.00
C PRO A 533 -14.16 8.07 17.83
N ASP A 534 -15.42 7.84 17.50
CA ASP A 534 -16.60 8.43 18.15
C ASP A 534 -17.11 7.64 19.37
N PHE A 535 -16.50 6.50 19.71
CA PHE A 535 -16.77 5.76 20.94
C PHE A 535 -15.81 6.17 22.06
N SER A 536 -16.36 6.72 23.16
CA SER A 536 -15.61 6.83 24.42
C SER A 536 -15.71 5.52 25.21
N VAL A 537 -14.61 4.77 25.29
CA VAL A 537 -14.52 3.51 26.05
C VAL A 537 -14.73 3.72 27.55
N ASN A 538 -14.35 4.89 28.07
CA ASN A 538 -14.26 5.19 29.50
C ASN A 538 -15.14 6.38 29.92
N ALA A 539 -16.32 6.56 29.30
CA ALA A 539 -17.27 7.61 29.69
C ALA A 539 -17.66 7.57 31.18
N GLU A 540 -17.57 6.39 31.82
CA GLU A 540 -17.82 6.18 33.26
C GLU A 540 -16.54 6.17 34.12
N LYS A 541 -15.33 6.27 33.55
CA LYS A 541 -14.06 5.93 34.24
C LYS A 541 -12.83 6.82 33.97
N SER A 542 -12.95 8.00 33.36
CA SER A 542 -11.79 8.93 33.23
C SER A 542 -12.12 10.39 33.55
N ASP A 543 -11.48 10.93 34.58
CA ASP A 543 -11.19 12.36 34.83
C ASP A 543 -12.31 13.40 34.60
N GLY A 544 -13.57 13.03 34.84
CA GLY A 544 -14.73 13.95 34.82
C GLY A 544 -15.00 14.69 33.50
N THR A 545 -14.26 14.37 32.45
CA THR A 545 -14.17 15.11 31.20
C THR A 545 -15.07 14.48 30.14
N LYS A 546 -15.95 15.29 29.54
CA LYS A 546 -17.08 14.80 28.73
C LYS A 546 -16.71 14.38 27.30
N LEU A 547 -15.47 14.63 26.89
CA LEU A 547 -14.99 14.39 25.52
C LEU A 547 -14.40 12.98 25.37
N ALA A 548 -14.45 12.45 24.15
CA ALA A 548 -13.67 11.28 23.77
C ALA A 548 -12.16 11.57 23.86
N TYR A 549 -11.30 10.55 23.77
CA TYR A 549 -9.84 10.76 23.88
C TYR A 549 -9.24 11.46 22.64
N ASN A 550 -9.84 11.27 21.46
CA ASN A 550 -9.39 11.82 20.18
C ASN A 550 -10.55 12.52 19.44
N MET A 551 -10.18 13.46 18.56
CA MET A 551 -11.09 14.12 17.63
C MET A 551 -11.55 13.13 16.54
N VAL A 552 -12.83 13.15 16.23
CA VAL A 552 -13.42 12.38 15.14
C VAL A 552 -13.23 13.11 13.82
N LEU A 553 -12.43 12.52 12.94
CA LEU A 553 -12.31 12.89 11.52
C LEU A 553 -12.90 11.75 10.69
N ASP A 554 -14.12 11.94 10.18
CA ASP A 554 -14.78 10.95 9.32
C ASP A 554 -14.25 10.97 7.88
N ALA A 555 -14.64 9.97 7.09
CA ALA A 555 -14.18 9.80 5.70
C ALA A 555 -14.47 11.00 4.80
N MET A 556 -15.59 11.70 5.01
CA MET A 556 -15.94 12.89 4.22
C MET A 556 -15.05 14.05 4.64
N THR A 557 -14.87 14.30 5.94
CA THR A 557 -13.96 15.34 6.45
C THR A 557 -12.50 15.12 6.04
N ILE A 558 -11.98 13.89 6.10
CA ILE A 558 -10.64 13.55 5.61
C ILE A 558 -10.46 13.91 4.13
N THR A 559 -11.49 13.63 3.30
CA THR A 559 -11.48 13.90 1.85
C THR A 559 -11.66 15.39 1.54
N ASN A 560 -12.64 16.03 2.18
CA ASN A 560 -13.07 17.40 1.93
C ASN A 560 -12.03 18.44 2.36
N LEU A 561 -11.28 18.19 3.44
CA LEU A 561 -10.15 19.02 3.88
C LEU A 561 -8.81 18.60 3.25
N ARG A 562 -8.75 17.48 2.53
CA ARG A 562 -7.50 16.84 2.04
C ARG A 562 -6.50 16.55 3.17
N VAL A 563 -6.98 15.97 4.28
CA VAL A 563 -6.13 15.57 5.42
C VAL A 563 -5.10 14.53 4.97
N LEU A 564 -5.55 13.55 4.18
CA LEU A 564 -4.73 12.51 3.56
C LEU A 564 -4.69 12.68 2.04
N GLY A 565 -3.58 12.27 1.42
CA GLY A 565 -3.42 12.25 -0.02
C GLY A 565 -1.96 12.31 -0.45
N ASN A 566 -1.74 12.76 -1.69
CA ASN A 566 -0.42 13.06 -2.23
C ASN A 566 -0.15 14.57 -2.09
N GLU A 567 0.15 15.25 -3.19
CA GLU A 567 0.40 16.69 -3.25
C GLU A 567 -0.78 17.53 -2.75
N GLY A 568 -0.49 18.61 -2.02
CA GLY A 568 -1.50 19.52 -1.46
C GLY A 568 -2.42 18.88 -0.41
N SER A 569 -1.92 17.89 0.35
CA SER A 569 -2.59 17.29 1.50
C SER A 569 -1.88 17.61 2.81
N LEU A 570 -2.61 17.64 3.94
CA LEU A 570 -2.05 18.01 5.24
C LEU A 570 -0.91 17.08 5.66
N ILE A 571 -1.09 15.77 5.54
CA ILE A 571 -0.05 14.79 5.86
C ILE A 571 1.24 15.04 5.07
N LYS A 572 1.15 15.42 3.78
CA LYS A 572 2.35 15.69 2.97
C LYS A 572 3.03 17.02 3.30
N THR A 573 2.28 17.98 3.86
CA THR A 573 2.80 19.26 4.40
C THR A 573 3.53 19.06 5.74
N LEU A 574 3.04 18.16 6.60
CA LEU A 574 3.62 17.90 7.93
C LEU A 574 4.70 16.81 7.94
N ASP A 575 4.77 15.94 6.92
CA ASP A 575 5.74 14.85 6.81
C ASP A 575 7.15 15.34 6.39
N ASN A 576 7.93 15.66 7.43
CA ASN A 576 9.38 15.83 7.44
C ASN A 576 10.07 14.71 8.25
N CYS A 577 9.37 13.62 8.60
CA CYS A 577 9.91 12.51 9.39
C CYS A 577 11.06 11.83 8.64
N CYS A 578 12.11 11.46 9.36
CA CYS A 578 13.26 10.75 8.78
C CYS A 578 12.97 9.25 8.63
N THR A 579 12.29 8.64 9.60
CA THR A 579 12.12 7.17 9.72
C THR A 579 10.82 6.66 9.08
N ALA A 580 10.81 5.38 8.71
CA ALA A 580 9.62 4.74 8.15
C ALA A 580 8.50 4.54 9.19
N PHE A 581 8.86 4.26 10.44
CA PHE A 581 7.91 4.09 11.56
C PHE A 581 7.38 5.44 12.09
N GLY A 582 8.21 6.49 12.14
CA GLY A 582 7.76 7.86 12.40
C GLY A 582 6.70 8.32 11.38
N LYS A 583 6.91 8.04 10.09
CA LYS A 583 5.91 8.31 9.03
C LYS A 583 4.58 7.58 9.23
N ARG A 584 4.59 6.35 9.77
CA ARG A 584 3.36 5.60 10.11
C ARG A 584 2.66 6.22 11.33
N LEU A 585 3.40 6.60 12.37
CA LEU A 585 2.85 7.22 13.58
C LEU A 585 2.29 8.63 13.32
N LEU A 586 2.99 9.47 12.55
CA LEU A 586 2.52 10.80 12.16
C LEU A 586 1.18 10.72 11.41
N ARG A 587 1.02 9.71 10.54
CA ARG A 587 -0.26 9.46 9.86
C ARG A 587 -1.37 9.11 10.85
N GLU A 588 -1.11 8.33 11.91
CA GLU A 588 -2.12 8.07 12.95
C GLU A 588 -2.45 9.35 13.74
N TRP A 589 -1.47 10.15 14.16
CA TRP A 589 -1.71 11.43 14.85
C TRP A 589 -2.55 12.39 14.00
N VAL A 590 -2.30 12.46 12.68
CA VAL A 590 -3.07 13.28 11.73
C VAL A 590 -4.48 12.75 11.49
N CYS A 591 -4.72 11.43 11.54
CA CYS A 591 -6.06 10.85 11.46
C CYS A 591 -6.85 10.94 12.78
N ARG A 592 -6.14 11.05 13.91
CA ARG A 592 -6.69 10.99 15.27
C ARG A 592 -6.05 12.07 16.16
N PRO A 593 -6.31 13.38 15.92
CA PRO A 593 -5.87 14.46 16.81
C PRO A 593 -6.40 14.23 18.24
N SER A 594 -5.73 14.75 19.26
CA SER A 594 -6.15 14.51 20.65
C SER A 594 -7.29 15.43 21.07
N CYS A 595 -8.09 14.98 22.04
CA CYS A 595 -9.05 15.78 22.80
C CYS A 595 -8.62 15.87 24.28
N ARG A 596 -7.32 15.83 24.57
CA ARG A 596 -6.74 15.97 25.91
C ARG A 596 -5.77 17.15 25.95
N LYS A 597 -6.19 18.26 26.59
CA LYS A 597 -5.40 19.50 26.72
C LYS A 597 -3.96 19.25 27.19
N SER A 598 -3.79 18.39 28.19
CA SER A 598 -2.47 17.97 28.69
C SER A 598 -1.56 17.39 27.59
N VAL A 599 -2.04 16.40 26.83
CA VAL A 599 -1.28 15.75 25.75
C VAL A 599 -0.92 16.73 24.62
N ILE A 600 -1.81 17.68 24.34
CA ILE A 600 -1.62 18.69 23.29
C ILE A 600 -0.54 19.70 23.73
N VAL A 601 -0.66 20.25 24.94
CA VAL A 601 0.30 21.22 25.52
C VAL A 601 1.67 20.57 25.75
N GLU A 602 1.72 19.31 26.18
CA GLU A 602 2.97 18.56 26.35
C GLU A 602 3.76 18.46 25.03
N ARG A 603 3.06 18.18 23.92
CA ARG A 603 3.65 18.18 22.56
C ARG A 603 4.07 19.56 22.08
N GLN A 604 3.28 20.60 22.34
CA GLN A 604 3.64 21.99 21.99
C GLN A 604 4.93 22.42 22.70
N ASN A 605 5.04 22.13 24.00
CA ASN A 605 6.24 22.40 24.79
C ASN A 605 7.45 21.60 24.30
N ALA A 606 7.25 20.35 23.86
CA ALA A 606 8.32 19.52 23.29
C ALA A 606 8.81 20.08 21.94
N ILE A 607 7.89 20.49 21.07
CA ILE A 607 8.20 21.11 19.79
C ILE A 607 8.93 22.43 19.99
N THR A 608 8.54 23.24 20.99
CA THR A 608 9.23 24.50 21.33
C THR A 608 10.67 24.24 21.76
N GLU A 609 10.92 23.32 22.71
CA GLU A 609 12.30 23.01 23.16
C GLU A 609 13.17 22.41 22.04
N LEU A 610 12.57 21.71 21.05
CA LEU A 610 13.27 21.26 19.85
C LEU A 610 13.62 22.42 18.89
N ILE A 611 12.74 23.40 18.71
CA ILE A 611 12.99 24.60 17.88
C ILE A 611 14.15 25.42 18.47
N ASP A 612 14.20 25.55 19.80
CA ASP A 612 15.26 26.27 20.53
C ASP A 612 16.63 25.56 20.49
N ASN A 613 16.67 24.27 20.11
CA ASN A 613 17.89 23.46 20.05
C ASN A 613 18.20 22.96 18.61
N PRO A 614 18.33 23.87 17.62
CA PRO A 614 18.34 23.51 16.20
C PRO A 614 19.53 22.64 15.78
N ASP A 615 20.70 22.82 16.40
CA ASP A 615 21.91 22.04 16.10
C ASP A 615 21.73 20.57 16.48
N VAL A 616 21.11 20.32 17.64
CA VAL A 616 20.79 18.95 18.10
C VAL A 616 19.78 18.32 17.17
N VAL A 617 18.73 19.06 16.78
CA VAL A 617 17.72 18.55 15.82
C VAL A 617 18.36 18.15 14.49
N GLN A 618 19.25 18.96 13.92
CA GLN A 618 19.87 18.64 12.63
C GLN A 618 20.87 17.46 12.73
N GLU A 619 21.68 17.37 13.80
CA GLU A 619 22.53 16.19 14.03
C GLU A 619 21.70 14.91 14.19
N VAL A 620 20.58 15.00 14.91
CA VAL A 620 19.66 13.88 15.15
C VAL A 620 18.93 13.48 13.86
N ARG A 621 18.43 14.43 13.06
CA ARG A 621 17.78 14.16 11.75
C ARG A 621 18.71 13.44 10.79
N SER A 622 19.98 13.87 10.71
CA SER A 622 21.01 13.19 9.93
C SER A 622 21.13 11.71 10.33
N LYS A 623 21.23 11.41 11.63
CA LYS A 623 21.28 10.03 12.16
C LYS A 623 19.99 9.24 11.94
N LEU A 624 18.83 9.84 12.17
CA LEU A 624 17.53 9.19 11.94
C LEU A 624 17.34 8.82 10.45
N SER A 625 17.89 9.61 9.52
CA SER A 625 17.79 9.32 8.08
C SER A 625 18.59 8.08 7.63
N GLY A 626 19.60 7.67 8.43
CA GLY A 626 20.35 6.44 8.22
C GLY A 626 19.73 5.20 8.88
N LEU A 627 18.66 5.33 9.66
CA LEU A 627 18.03 4.18 10.33
C LEU A 627 17.17 3.37 9.35
N PRO A 628 17.21 2.02 9.44
CA PRO A 628 16.33 1.15 8.65
C PRO A 628 14.89 1.19 9.16
N ASP A 629 13.96 0.53 8.45
CA ASP A 629 12.61 0.26 8.95
C ASP A 629 12.64 -0.81 10.08
N LEU A 630 13.09 -0.39 11.27
CA LEU A 630 13.32 -1.27 12.44
C LEU A 630 12.07 -2.08 12.81
N GLU A 631 10.89 -1.47 12.81
CA GLU A 631 9.61 -2.13 13.12
C GLU A 631 9.34 -3.34 12.20
N ARG A 632 9.65 -3.21 10.91
CA ARG A 632 9.58 -4.34 9.95
C ARG A 632 10.75 -5.31 10.12
N LEU A 633 11.95 -4.85 10.46
CA LEU A 633 13.09 -5.75 10.74
C LEU A 633 12.84 -6.64 11.97
N LEU A 634 12.32 -6.12 13.07
CA LEU A 634 11.97 -6.90 14.27
C LEU A 634 11.04 -8.07 13.91
N SER A 635 10.02 -7.77 13.13
CA SER A 635 9.00 -8.71 12.67
C SER A 635 9.58 -9.75 11.71
N LYS A 636 10.49 -9.35 10.80
CA LYS A 636 11.27 -10.28 9.96
C LYS A 636 12.18 -11.21 10.77
N ILE A 637 12.86 -10.70 11.80
CA ILE A 637 13.81 -11.46 12.64
C ILE A 637 13.06 -12.48 13.50
N HIS A 638 11.95 -12.09 14.15
CA HIS A 638 11.09 -13.01 14.91
C HIS A 638 10.65 -14.22 14.07
N VAL A 639 10.27 -13.99 12.81
CA VAL A 639 9.88 -15.04 11.85
C VAL A 639 11.02 -16.02 11.49
N GLN A 640 12.28 -15.69 11.78
CA GLN A 640 13.43 -16.59 11.65
C GLN A 640 13.82 -17.31 12.97
N GLY A 641 13.39 -16.84 14.14
CA GLY A 641 13.65 -17.48 15.43
C GLY A 641 12.66 -18.60 15.79
N ASN A 642 11.43 -18.49 15.32
CA ASN A 642 10.31 -19.38 15.63
C ASN A 642 10.56 -20.86 15.23
N ALA A 643 10.68 -21.76 16.22
CA ALA A 643 10.88 -23.20 15.99
C ALA A 643 9.64 -23.91 15.44
N ALA A 644 8.43 -23.48 15.86
CA ALA A 644 7.19 -24.07 15.37
C ALA A 644 7.02 -23.87 13.85
N LYS A 645 7.47 -22.74 13.30
CA LYS A 645 7.57 -22.53 11.85
C LYS A 645 8.51 -23.55 11.21
N LEU A 646 9.74 -23.68 11.70
CA LEU A 646 10.74 -24.61 11.13
C LEU A 646 10.24 -26.07 11.14
N ARG A 647 9.53 -26.49 12.21
CA ARG A 647 8.96 -27.83 12.36
C ARG A 647 7.73 -28.07 11.48
N ASN A 648 6.71 -27.22 11.63
CA ASN A 648 5.37 -27.50 11.11
C ASN A 648 5.20 -26.99 9.66
N HIS A 649 5.76 -25.82 9.33
CA HIS A 649 5.51 -25.09 8.07
C HIS A 649 6.17 -25.78 6.85
N PRO A 650 5.58 -25.76 5.64
CA PRO A 650 6.21 -26.31 4.43
C PRO A 650 7.55 -25.65 4.10
N ASP A 651 7.67 -24.34 4.34
CA ASP A 651 8.88 -23.56 4.07
C ASP A 651 10.08 -24.00 4.92
N GLY A 652 9.85 -24.53 6.13
CA GLY A 652 10.90 -25.12 6.98
C GLY A 652 11.51 -26.42 6.41
N ARG A 653 10.90 -26.98 5.36
CA ARG A 653 11.35 -28.18 4.64
C ARG A 653 11.75 -27.89 3.19
N ALA A 654 11.76 -26.62 2.77
CA ALA A 654 12.04 -26.24 1.40
C ALA A 654 13.53 -26.37 1.03
N ILE A 655 13.81 -26.94 -0.15
CA ILE A 655 15.16 -27.09 -0.69
C ILE A 655 15.52 -25.85 -1.52
N MET A 656 16.14 -24.87 -0.85
CA MET A 656 16.57 -23.60 -1.45
C MET A 656 17.98 -23.72 -2.05
N PHE A 657 18.14 -23.47 -3.35
CA PHE A 657 19.44 -23.53 -4.05
C PHE A 657 20.29 -22.27 -3.82
N GLU A 658 19.67 -21.15 -3.45
CA GLU A 658 20.33 -19.90 -3.02
C GLU A 658 20.27 -19.72 -1.50
N GLY A 659 20.01 -20.80 -0.75
CA GLY A 659 19.95 -20.80 0.73
C GLY A 659 21.07 -20.01 1.42
N PRO A 660 22.35 -20.16 1.05
CA PRO A 660 23.44 -19.36 1.62
C PRO A 660 23.31 -17.86 1.36
N ALA A 661 22.77 -17.42 0.22
CA ALA A 661 22.55 -16.01 -0.08
C ALA A 661 21.41 -15.42 0.76
N TYR A 662 20.31 -16.18 0.94
CA TYR A 662 19.22 -15.77 1.82
C TYR A 662 19.64 -15.72 3.30
N SER A 663 20.46 -16.68 3.75
CA SER A 663 21.00 -16.71 5.12
C SER A 663 21.96 -15.53 5.38
N LYS A 664 22.79 -15.15 4.41
CA LYS A 664 23.58 -13.91 4.48
C LYS A 664 22.68 -12.68 4.57
N LYS A 665 21.61 -12.60 3.77
CA LYS A 665 20.65 -11.48 3.85
C LYS A 665 19.96 -11.39 5.21
N THR A 666 19.53 -12.49 5.83
CA THR A 666 18.93 -12.46 7.18
C THR A 666 19.93 -12.08 8.28
N ILE A 667 21.20 -12.47 8.16
CA ILE A 667 22.26 -12.03 9.10
C ILE A 667 22.61 -10.55 8.91
N VAL A 668 22.61 -10.04 7.67
CA VAL A 668 22.75 -8.61 7.39
C VAL A 668 21.55 -7.82 7.93
N ASP A 669 20.31 -8.27 7.70
CA ASP A 669 19.10 -7.69 8.30
C ASP A 669 19.21 -7.59 9.84
N PHE A 670 19.67 -8.68 10.48
CA PHE A 670 19.84 -8.76 11.93
C PHE A 670 20.91 -7.79 12.47
N ILE A 671 22.10 -7.78 11.87
CA ILE A 671 23.19 -6.88 12.29
C ILE A 671 22.83 -5.41 12.00
N THR A 672 22.11 -5.14 10.91
CA THR A 672 21.58 -3.80 10.61
C THR A 672 20.56 -3.33 11.65
N ALA A 673 19.72 -4.23 12.20
CA ALA A 673 18.85 -3.90 13.34
C ALA A 673 19.66 -3.62 14.62
N LEU A 674 20.62 -4.47 14.97
CA LEU A 674 21.49 -4.27 16.15
C LEU A 674 22.24 -2.93 16.10
N ASN A 675 22.82 -2.61 14.94
CA ASN A 675 23.52 -1.33 14.72
C ASN A 675 22.56 -0.15 14.85
N GLY A 676 21.34 -0.24 14.29
CA GLY A 676 20.31 0.81 14.43
C GLY A 676 19.94 1.08 15.89
N PHE A 677 19.79 0.05 16.72
CA PHE A 677 19.54 0.24 18.17
C PHE A 677 20.77 0.79 18.91
N GLU A 678 21.99 0.42 18.52
CA GLU A 678 23.20 1.04 19.07
C GLU A 678 23.33 2.53 18.68
N ASP A 679 22.98 2.91 17.45
CA ASP A 679 22.97 4.31 17.03
C ASP A 679 21.84 5.11 17.71
N ILE A 680 20.69 4.48 18.00
CA ILE A 680 19.67 5.05 18.89
C ILE A 680 20.24 5.29 20.29
N LEU A 681 20.98 4.35 20.90
CA LEU A 681 21.65 4.56 22.20
C LEU A 681 22.77 5.63 22.18
N LYS A 682 23.26 6.05 21.00
CA LYS A 682 24.15 7.22 20.84
C LYS A 682 23.34 8.50 20.64
N LEU A 683 22.19 8.41 19.99
CA LEU A 683 21.26 9.51 19.69
C LEU A 683 20.57 10.03 20.95
N ILE A 684 19.93 9.16 21.75
CA ILE A 684 19.15 9.58 22.92
C ILE A 684 19.99 10.38 23.94
N LYS A 685 21.28 10.08 24.06
CA LYS A 685 22.24 10.80 24.92
C LYS A 685 22.41 12.28 24.56
N LYS A 686 22.09 12.69 23.32
CA LYS A 686 22.09 14.10 22.91
C LYS A 686 20.97 14.91 23.57
N PHE A 687 19.90 14.25 24.02
CA PHE A 687 18.78 14.86 24.73
C PHE A 687 18.98 14.97 26.24
N SER A 688 20.15 14.59 26.77
CA SER A 688 20.52 14.68 28.20
C SER A 688 20.50 16.09 28.83
N LYS A 689 20.25 17.14 28.04
CA LYS A 689 20.06 18.53 28.51
C LYS A 689 18.61 19.03 28.41
N PHE A 690 17.71 18.26 27.80
CA PHE A 690 16.33 18.66 27.59
C PHE A 690 15.54 18.50 28.89
N THR A 691 14.53 19.35 29.07
CA THR A 691 13.74 19.47 30.29
C THR A 691 12.30 19.02 30.10
N ASN A 692 11.79 19.01 28.86
CA ASN A 692 10.42 18.61 28.56
C ASN A 692 10.14 17.14 28.98
N PRO A 693 9.03 16.88 29.69
CA PRO A 693 8.68 15.52 30.14
C PRO A 693 8.53 14.50 29.02
N LEU A 694 7.93 14.84 27.88
CA LEU A 694 7.71 13.91 26.76
C LEU A 694 9.00 13.58 26.00
N ILE A 695 9.91 14.55 25.85
CA ILE A 695 11.24 14.29 25.28
C ILE A 695 12.00 13.36 26.22
N ASN A 696 12.09 13.70 27.51
CA ASN A 696 12.76 12.87 28.49
C ASN A 696 12.14 11.47 28.60
N LYS A 697 10.80 11.36 28.54
CA LYS A 697 10.10 10.07 28.47
C LYS A 697 10.52 9.22 27.27
N CYS A 698 10.81 9.84 26.12
CA CYS A 698 11.24 9.14 24.92
C CYS A 698 12.77 8.88 24.85
N THR A 699 13.59 9.49 25.71
CA THR A 699 15.06 9.44 25.61
C THR A 699 15.82 9.03 26.88
N GLN A 700 15.22 9.14 28.06
CA GLN A 700 15.81 8.70 29.33
C GLN A 700 15.39 7.26 29.66
N LEU A 701 16.26 6.56 30.38
CA LEU A 701 16.06 5.17 30.79
C LEU A 701 15.09 5.07 31.97
N GLU A 702 14.41 3.93 32.10
CA GLU A 702 13.64 3.60 33.30
C GLU A 702 14.51 3.73 34.58
N PRO A 703 14.04 4.39 35.66
CA PRO A 703 12.69 4.91 35.90
C PRO A 703 12.50 6.40 35.55
N GLU A 704 13.50 7.07 34.95
CA GLU A 704 13.46 8.51 34.64
C GLU A 704 12.76 8.80 33.28
N GLY A 705 12.57 7.79 32.45
CA GLY A 705 11.75 7.81 31.24
C GLY A 705 11.24 6.41 30.86
N ASP A 706 10.54 6.30 29.72
CA ASP A 706 9.97 5.05 29.20
C ASP A 706 10.92 4.36 28.20
N PHE A 707 12.15 4.84 27.97
CA PHE A 707 13.10 4.18 27.08
C PHE A 707 13.71 2.95 27.77
N PRO A 708 13.59 1.75 27.19
CA PRO A 708 14.05 0.53 27.85
C PRO A 708 15.58 0.40 27.82
N GLU A 709 16.18 -0.19 28.85
CA GLU A 709 17.60 -0.52 28.82
C GLU A 709 17.86 -1.68 27.83
N LEU A 710 18.65 -1.37 26.80
CA LEU A 710 19.02 -2.27 25.70
C LEU A 710 20.51 -2.64 25.73
N ARG A 711 21.35 -1.90 26.49
CA ARG A 711 22.81 -1.95 26.40
C ARG A 711 23.38 -3.33 26.71
N GLU A 712 22.98 -3.95 27.81
CA GLU A 712 23.43 -5.29 28.18
C GLU A 712 23.05 -6.34 27.11
N THR A 713 21.87 -6.16 26.50
CA THR A 713 21.36 -7.06 25.44
C THR A 713 22.13 -6.87 24.13
N LEU A 714 22.41 -5.61 23.74
CA LEU A 714 23.23 -5.30 22.56
C LEU A 714 24.68 -5.76 22.75
N ASP A 715 25.29 -5.48 23.91
CA ASP A 715 26.67 -5.88 24.20
C ASP A 715 26.78 -7.42 24.32
N HIS A 716 25.72 -8.13 24.73
CA HIS A 716 25.62 -9.58 24.56
C HIS A 716 25.65 -10.00 23.08
N PHE A 717 24.81 -9.43 22.20
CA PHE A 717 24.81 -9.81 20.78
C PHE A 717 26.08 -9.40 20.01
N LYS A 718 26.77 -8.33 20.41
CA LYS A 718 28.11 -7.96 19.91
C LYS A 718 29.18 -8.99 20.32
N THR A 719 29.11 -9.48 21.56
CA THR A 719 30.11 -10.43 22.08
C THR A 719 29.81 -11.88 21.72
N ALA A 720 28.55 -12.26 21.47
CA ALA A 720 28.13 -13.65 21.26
C ALA A 720 28.73 -14.35 20.03
N PHE A 721 29.06 -13.64 18.96
CA PHE A 721 29.63 -14.20 17.72
C PHE A 721 30.57 -13.20 17.01
N ASN A 722 31.11 -13.55 15.85
CA ASN A 722 31.90 -12.65 15.01
C ASN A 722 31.02 -12.11 13.86
N HIS A 723 30.75 -10.80 13.86
CA HIS A 723 29.77 -10.18 12.95
C HIS A 723 30.22 -10.19 11.49
N GLU A 724 31.48 -9.85 11.20
CA GLU A 724 31.98 -9.83 9.81
C GLU A 724 32.13 -11.23 9.22
N GLU A 725 32.53 -12.20 10.05
CA GLU A 725 32.59 -13.62 9.66
C GLU A 725 31.17 -14.17 9.40
N ALA A 726 30.20 -13.86 10.26
CA ALA A 726 28.80 -14.27 10.04
C ALA A 726 28.19 -13.66 8.76
N LYS A 727 28.47 -12.38 8.45
CA LYS A 727 28.09 -11.75 7.16
C LYS A 727 28.75 -12.47 5.96
N LYS A 728 30.05 -12.77 6.07
CA LYS A 728 30.85 -13.35 4.99
C LYS A 728 30.47 -14.80 4.70
N GLU A 729 30.35 -15.63 5.73
CA GLU A 729 30.09 -17.07 5.61
C GLU A 729 28.60 -17.40 5.51
N GLY A 730 27.73 -16.63 6.17
CA GLY A 730 26.27 -16.80 6.13
C GLY A 730 25.68 -17.69 7.21
N PHE A 731 26.45 -18.02 8.24
CA PHE A 731 25.99 -18.72 9.44
C PHE A 731 26.69 -18.15 10.67
N ILE A 732 26.02 -18.18 11.82
CA ILE A 732 26.52 -17.69 13.09
C ILE A 732 27.27 -18.81 13.81
N VAL A 733 28.56 -18.62 14.04
CA VAL A 733 29.37 -19.44 14.94
C VAL A 733 29.32 -18.83 16.35
N PRO A 734 28.73 -19.52 17.35
CA PRO A 734 28.73 -19.03 18.73
C PRO A 734 30.16 -18.99 19.30
N LYS A 735 30.46 -17.99 20.13
CA LYS A 735 31.64 -18.03 21.00
C LYS A 735 31.38 -18.93 22.21
N HIS A 736 32.46 -19.39 22.84
CA HIS A 736 32.40 -20.27 24.00
C HIS A 736 31.55 -19.69 25.14
N GLY A 737 30.62 -20.49 25.66
CA GLY A 737 29.66 -20.12 26.71
C GLY A 737 28.31 -19.58 26.20
N VAL A 738 28.12 -19.45 24.87
CA VAL A 738 26.88 -18.92 24.27
C VAL A 738 25.87 -20.03 23.94
N ASP A 739 26.33 -21.18 23.42
CA ASP A 739 25.49 -22.37 23.17
C ASP A 739 26.17 -23.61 23.76
N ARG A 740 25.56 -24.14 24.83
CA ARG A 740 26.06 -25.30 25.58
C ARG A 740 26.13 -26.57 24.74
N GLU A 741 25.27 -26.73 23.73
CA GLU A 741 25.32 -27.90 22.84
C GLU A 741 26.51 -27.80 21.89
N TYR A 742 26.81 -26.59 21.40
CA TYR A 742 27.97 -26.35 20.54
C TYR A 742 29.28 -26.53 21.31
N ASP A 743 29.38 -25.97 22.52
CA ASP A 743 30.54 -26.12 23.39
C ASP A 743 30.81 -27.60 23.73
N ALA A 744 29.77 -28.37 24.07
CA ALA A 744 29.90 -29.80 24.37
C ALA A 744 30.46 -30.60 23.17
N VAL A 745 30.02 -30.31 21.95
CA VAL A 745 30.54 -30.97 20.73
C VAL A 745 31.96 -30.53 20.41
N LEU A 746 32.35 -29.28 20.69
CA LEU A 746 33.74 -28.83 20.58
C LEU A 746 34.65 -29.53 21.60
N MET A 747 34.17 -29.78 22.82
CA MET A 747 34.90 -30.56 23.83
C MET A 747 35.05 -32.03 23.40
N GLU A 748 33.99 -32.66 22.89
CA GLU A 748 34.04 -34.03 22.35
C GLU A 748 35.05 -34.14 21.19
N LEU A 749 35.04 -33.21 20.24
CA LEU A 749 36.02 -33.16 19.14
C LEU A 749 37.47 -32.95 19.63
N ALA A 750 37.66 -32.21 20.72
CA ALA A 750 38.98 -32.00 21.34
C ALA A 750 39.50 -33.25 22.06
N ASP A 751 38.64 -33.97 22.81
CA ASP A 751 39.02 -35.21 23.47
C ASP A 751 39.20 -36.36 22.46
N ILE A 752 38.37 -36.48 21.40
CA ILE A 752 38.60 -37.40 20.28
C ILE A 752 39.98 -37.14 19.65
N LYS A 753 40.34 -35.87 19.41
CA LYS A 753 41.66 -35.52 18.86
C LYS A 753 42.81 -35.93 19.80
N LYS A 754 42.64 -35.76 21.11
CA LYS A 754 43.61 -36.13 22.15
C LYS A 754 43.76 -37.65 22.30
N GLU A 755 42.67 -38.41 22.18
CA GLU A 755 42.70 -39.87 22.04
C GLU A 755 43.44 -40.28 20.76
N LEU A 756 43.18 -39.59 19.64
CA LEU A 756 43.77 -39.86 18.33
C LEU A 756 45.29 -39.62 18.31
N ASP A 757 45.76 -38.51 18.87
CA ASP A 757 47.18 -38.18 19.02
C ASP A 757 47.88 -39.18 19.97
N SER A 758 47.23 -39.54 21.08
CA SER A 758 47.70 -40.59 21.99
C SER A 758 47.81 -41.95 21.30
N TYR A 759 46.79 -42.37 20.55
CA TYR A 759 46.79 -43.60 19.75
C TYR A 759 47.92 -43.61 18.73
N LEU A 760 48.10 -42.51 17.99
CA LEU A 760 49.19 -42.39 17.02
C LEU A 760 50.57 -42.44 17.70
N GLU A 761 50.71 -41.99 18.94
CA GLU A 761 51.93 -42.19 19.73
C GLU A 761 52.10 -43.65 20.20
N LYS A 762 51.04 -44.37 20.60
CA LYS A 762 51.08 -45.84 20.81
C LYS A 762 51.62 -46.54 19.56
N GLN A 763 51.12 -46.17 18.38
CA GLN A 763 51.52 -46.73 17.09
C GLN A 763 52.99 -46.42 16.74
N ARG A 764 53.43 -45.17 16.94
CA ARG A 764 54.86 -44.79 16.80
C ARG A 764 55.77 -45.64 17.70
N LYS A 765 55.36 -45.89 18.95
CA LYS A 765 56.12 -46.73 19.91
C LYS A 765 56.16 -48.21 19.50
N HIS A 766 55.03 -48.80 19.06
CA HIS A 766 54.97 -50.19 18.58
C HIS A 766 55.87 -50.44 17.36
N PHE A 767 55.71 -49.62 16.32
CA PHE A 767 56.47 -49.78 15.09
C PHE A 767 57.92 -49.25 15.18
N GLY A 768 58.22 -48.31 16.09
CA GLY A 768 59.56 -47.75 16.29
C GLY A 768 59.98 -46.76 15.19
N VAL A 769 59.00 -46.19 14.47
CA VAL A 769 59.19 -45.27 13.33
C VAL A 769 58.09 -44.19 13.35
N GLN A 770 58.30 -43.08 12.64
CA GLN A 770 57.24 -42.08 12.50
C GLN A 770 56.09 -42.59 11.63
N ILE A 771 54.98 -42.92 12.28
CA ILE A 771 53.67 -43.12 11.64
C ILE A 771 52.92 -41.78 11.58
N LYS A 772 52.13 -41.64 10.52
CA LYS A 772 51.20 -40.53 10.26
C LYS A 772 49.83 -41.10 9.84
N PHE A 773 48.75 -40.39 10.15
CA PHE A 773 47.46 -40.64 9.50
C PHE A 773 47.46 -40.10 8.07
N CYS A 774 46.62 -40.70 7.23
CA CYS A 774 46.40 -40.29 5.85
C CYS A 774 44.96 -40.59 5.40
N GLY A 775 44.62 -40.11 4.20
CA GLY A 775 43.33 -40.29 3.54
C GLY A 775 42.34 -39.14 3.79
N ASN A 776 41.39 -38.99 2.87
CA ASN A 776 40.48 -37.85 2.79
C ASN A 776 39.06 -38.28 3.17
N ASP A 777 38.26 -37.36 3.73
CA ASP A 777 36.83 -37.55 4.00
C ASP A 777 36.53 -38.90 4.72
N LYS A 778 35.74 -39.80 4.13
CA LYS A 778 35.37 -41.11 4.70
C LYS A 778 36.52 -42.13 4.72
N LYS A 779 37.72 -41.74 4.28
CA LYS A 779 38.96 -42.54 4.33
C LYS A 779 40.03 -41.93 5.24
N ARG A 780 39.68 -40.98 6.12
CA ARG A 780 40.56 -40.44 7.17
C ARG A 780 41.06 -41.54 8.13
N PHE A 781 42.07 -41.22 8.93
CA PHE A 781 42.66 -42.05 9.99
C PHE A 781 43.28 -43.39 9.56
N GLN A 782 43.57 -43.59 8.28
CA GLN A 782 44.41 -44.71 7.85
C GLN A 782 45.85 -44.48 8.31
N ILE A 783 46.45 -45.43 9.03
CA ILE A 783 47.86 -45.32 9.43
C ILE A 783 48.77 -45.72 8.26
N GLU A 784 49.70 -44.82 7.88
CA GLU A 784 50.68 -45.06 6.82
C GLU A 784 51.96 -45.65 7.44
N VAL A 785 52.21 -46.95 7.18
CA VAL A 785 53.29 -47.75 7.77
C VAL A 785 54.37 -48.04 6.71
N PRO A 786 55.67 -47.78 6.98
CA PRO A 786 56.75 -48.10 6.04
C PRO A 786 56.84 -49.59 5.70
N GLU A 787 57.14 -49.94 4.45
CA GLU A 787 57.21 -51.35 4.03
C GLU A 787 58.30 -52.15 4.78
N SER A 788 59.34 -51.48 5.29
CA SER A 788 60.38 -52.07 6.13
C SER A 788 59.89 -52.60 7.49
N GLN A 789 58.73 -52.13 7.99
CA GLN A 789 58.19 -52.52 9.31
C GLN A 789 56.93 -53.41 9.24
N ILE A 790 56.56 -53.91 8.05
CA ILE A 790 55.38 -54.79 7.86
C ILE A 790 55.41 -56.03 8.77
N LYS A 791 56.59 -56.54 9.14
CA LYS A 791 56.74 -57.70 10.05
C LYS A 791 56.17 -57.49 11.47
N LYS A 792 55.84 -56.25 11.86
CA LYS A 792 55.20 -55.89 13.14
C LYS A 792 53.67 -55.71 13.05
N VAL A 793 53.09 -55.85 11.86
CA VAL A 793 51.64 -55.75 11.62
C VAL A 793 50.97 -57.03 12.10
N GLY A 794 50.09 -56.92 13.10
CA GLY A 794 49.36 -58.05 13.69
C GLY A 794 48.03 -58.35 12.97
N SER A 795 47.25 -59.30 13.49
CA SER A 795 45.94 -59.68 12.95
C SER A 795 44.89 -58.56 12.99
N GLY A 796 44.98 -57.63 13.94
CA GLY A 796 44.05 -56.49 14.07
C GLY A 796 44.31 -55.30 13.12
N TYR A 797 44.99 -55.52 11.99
CA TYR A 797 45.37 -54.48 11.03
C TYR A 797 44.86 -54.83 9.61
N GLU A 798 43.82 -54.15 9.17
CA GLU A 798 43.11 -54.38 7.90
C GLU A 798 43.68 -53.49 6.78
N LEU A 799 44.31 -54.10 5.77
CA LEU A 799 44.97 -53.40 4.66
C LEU A 799 43.95 -52.67 3.76
N GLN A 800 44.10 -51.35 3.63
CA GLN A 800 43.23 -50.48 2.81
C GLN A 800 43.86 -50.06 1.47
N GLY A 801 45.19 -50.16 1.35
CA GLY A 801 45.91 -49.78 0.14
C GLY A 801 47.42 -49.65 0.35
N SER A 802 48.12 -49.23 -0.70
CA SER A 802 49.57 -49.03 -0.69
C SER A 802 49.99 -47.80 -1.50
N ARG A 803 51.20 -47.33 -1.21
CA ARG A 803 51.95 -46.29 -1.90
C ARG A 803 53.39 -46.79 -2.02
N LYS A 804 54.17 -46.35 -3.01
CA LYS A 804 55.58 -46.77 -3.16
C LYS A 804 56.36 -46.51 -1.84
N GLY A 805 56.78 -47.58 -1.15
CA GLY A 805 57.47 -47.53 0.15
C GLY A 805 56.59 -47.62 1.41
N PHE A 806 55.26 -47.57 1.31
CA PHE A 806 54.33 -47.55 2.46
C PHE A 806 53.03 -48.34 2.23
N LYS A 807 52.48 -48.96 3.28
CA LYS A 807 51.15 -49.60 3.27
C LYS A 807 50.22 -48.95 4.27
N ARG A 808 48.93 -48.90 3.94
CA ARG A 808 47.89 -48.19 4.70
C ARG A 808 46.94 -49.18 5.34
N TYR A 809 46.75 -49.04 6.64
CA TYR A 809 45.90 -49.95 7.43
C TYR A 809 44.86 -49.19 8.23
N TYR A 810 43.74 -49.86 8.51
CA TYR A 810 42.88 -49.57 9.65
C TYR A 810 43.09 -50.59 10.76
N THR A 811 42.93 -50.16 11.99
CA THR A 811 42.68 -50.99 13.17
C THR A 811 41.28 -50.73 13.72
N GLU A 812 40.77 -51.60 14.59
CA GLU A 812 39.47 -51.39 15.25
C GLU A 812 39.42 -50.06 16.02
N GLU A 813 40.44 -49.75 16.82
CA GLU A 813 40.57 -48.49 17.57
C GLU A 813 40.55 -47.26 16.63
N SER A 814 41.19 -47.33 15.46
CA SER A 814 41.15 -46.24 14.46
C SER A 814 39.81 -46.12 13.72
N LYS A 815 39.06 -47.23 13.55
CA LYS A 815 37.73 -47.23 12.93
C LYS A 815 36.68 -46.66 13.88
N ASP A 816 36.77 -46.99 15.18
CA ASP A 816 35.94 -46.39 16.23
C ASP A 816 36.17 -44.88 16.34
N LEU A 817 37.44 -44.45 16.45
CA LEU A 817 37.79 -43.02 16.46
C LEU A 817 37.31 -42.27 15.22
N LEU A 818 37.33 -42.91 14.04
CA LEU A 818 36.79 -42.33 12.81
C LEU A 818 35.27 -42.21 12.85
N ALA A 819 34.56 -43.25 13.32
CA ALA A 819 33.10 -43.23 13.45
C ALA A 819 32.64 -42.16 14.45
N ARG A 820 33.32 -42.04 15.60
CA ARG A 820 33.06 -41.00 16.59
C ARG A 820 33.37 -39.60 16.06
N GLN A 821 34.49 -39.38 15.36
CA GLN A 821 34.75 -38.07 14.73
C GLN A 821 33.65 -37.70 13.73
N ILE A 822 33.24 -38.63 12.85
CA ILE A 822 32.20 -38.35 11.85
C ILE A 822 30.86 -38.02 12.53
N ALA A 823 30.46 -38.77 13.57
CA ALA A 823 29.24 -38.48 14.32
C ALA A 823 29.28 -37.10 15.02
N ALA A 824 30.41 -36.75 15.65
CA ALA A 824 30.60 -35.45 16.29
C ALA A 824 30.66 -34.31 15.25
N GLU A 825 31.25 -34.52 14.07
CA GLU A 825 31.24 -33.54 12.97
C GLU A 825 29.84 -33.33 12.39
N GLU A 826 29.06 -34.40 12.17
CA GLU A 826 27.67 -34.34 11.71
C GLU A 826 26.77 -33.63 12.74
N GLN A 827 26.96 -33.91 14.03
CA GLN A 827 26.24 -33.22 15.12
C GLN A 827 26.67 -31.74 15.24
N LYS A 828 27.96 -31.41 15.08
CA LYS A 828 28.46 -30.02 15.03
C LYS A 828 27.78 -29.24 13.89
N ASP A 829 27.76 -29.81 12.68
CA ASP A 829 27.13 -29.22 11.50
C ASP A 829 25.60 -29.11 11.63
N LYS A 830 24.97 -29.96 12.43
CA LYS A 830 23.55 -29.87 12.78
C LYS A 830 23.27 -28.75 13.79
N VAL A 831 24.07 -28.61 14.84
CA VAL A 831 23.96 -27.52 15.82
C VAL A 831 24.20 -26.16 15.15
N LEU A 832 25.23 -26.04 14.30
CA LEU A 832 25.51 -24.81 13.54
C LEU A 832 24.37 -24.40 12.59
N LYS A 833 23.56 -25.35 12.09
CA LYS A 833 22.39 -25.04 11.26
C LYS A 833 21.21 -24.47 12.06
N ASP A 834 21.04 -24.86 13.33
CA ASP A 834 20.03 -24.27 14.22
C ASP A 834 20.53 -23.00 14.95
N SER A 835 21.86 -22.80 15.04
CA SER A 835 22.51 -21.64 15.69
C SER A 835 21.91 -20.29 15.29
N ASN A 836 21.71 -20.04 13.99
CA ASN A 836 21.05 -18.83 13.50
C ASN A 836 19.67 -18.64 14.15
N ARG A 837 18.84 -19.68 14.14
CA ARG A 837 17.49 -19.67 14.72
C ARG A 837 17.54 -19.42 16.23
N LYS A 838 18.40 -20.12 16.97
CA LYS A 838 18.57 -19.92 18.43
C LYS A 838 18.91 -18.46 18.78
N ILE A 839 19.81 -17.84 18.01
CA ILE A 839 20.20 -16.43 18.23
C ILE A 839 19.06 -15.47 17.88
N PHE A 840 18.30 -15.71 16.81
CA PHE A 840 17.13 -14.90 16.46
C PHE A 840 15.96 -15.08 17.43
N ALA A 841 15.76 -16.30 17.99
CA ALA A 841 14.81 -16.55 19.07
C ALA A 841 15.20 -15.74 20.31
N LYS A 842 16.46 -15.83 20.77
CA LYS A 842 16.95 -15.08 21.93
C LYS A 842 16.84 -13.55 21.79
N PHE A 843 16.92 -13.03 20.57
CA PHE A 843 16.64 -11.61 20.30
C PHE A 843 15.14 -11.28 20.41
N SER A 844 14.30 -12.21 19.99
CA SER A 844 12.83 -12.11 20.00
C SER A 844 12.23 -12.24 21.41
N ASP A 845 12.90 -12.91 22.34
CA ASP A 845 12.54 -12.96 23.77
C ASP A 845 12.52 -11.57 24.43
N GLN A 846 13.09 -10.55 23.78
CA GLN A 846 13.09 -9.15 24.22
C GLN A 846 12.30 -8.23 23.26
N TYR A 847 11.41 -8.78 22.41
CA TYR A 847 10.66 -8.04 21.39
C TYR A 847 9.96 -6.78 21.93
N ASP A 848 9.33 -6.85 23.11
CA ASP A 848 8.63 -5.71 23.71
C ASP A 848 9.58 -4.52 23.99
N LYS A 849 10.82 -4.77 24.42
CA LYS A 849 11.82 -3.70 24.60
C LYS A 849 12.21 -3.08 23.26
N TRP A 850 12.46 -3.89 22.24
CA TRP A 850 12.78 -3.37 20.90
C TRP A 850 11.61 -2.59 20.29
N SER A 851 10.37 -3.06 20.49
CA SER A 851 9.16 -2.38 20.01
C SER A 851 8.90 -1.07 20.78
N ASN A 852 9.13 -1.02 22.10
CA ASN A 852 9.00 0.20 22.89
C ASN A 852 10.06 1.24 22.50
N ALA A 853 11.32 0.83 22.36
CA ALA A 853 12.39 1.70 21.85
C ALA A 853 12.08 2.25 20.45
N THR A 854 11.56 1.41 19.54
CA THR A 854 11.15 1.84 18.20
C THR A 854 9.98 2.83 18.25
N TYR A 855 9.01 2.62 19.14
CA TYR A 855 7.88 3.53 19.34
C TYR A 855 8.31 4.89 19.91
N ASN A 856 9.18 4.92 20.92
CA ASN A 856 9.68 6.18 21.50
C ASN A 856 10.49 7.00 20.48
N ILE A 857 11.26 6.36 19.60
CA ILE A 857 11.93 7.05 18.50
C ILE A 857 10.95 7.45 17.38
N ALA A 858 9.86 6.71 17.16
CA ALA A 858 8.77 7.15 16.28
C ALA A 858 8.12 8.44 16.79
N VAL A 859 7.86 8.55 18.11
CA VAL A 859 7.33 9.75 18.76
C VAL A 859 8.31 10.92 18.60
N LEU A 860 9.60 10.71 18.87
CA LEU A 860 10.64 11.72 18.73
C LEU A 860 10.77 12.23 17.28
N ASP A 861 10.74 11.34 16.28
CA ASP A 861 10.77 11.69 14.86
C ASP A 861 9.50 12.45 14.41
N CYS A 862 8.33 12.16 15.02
CA CYS A 862 7.11 12.95 14.81
C CYS A 862 7.27 14.37 15.39
N LEU A 863 7.76 14.51 16.62
CA LEU A 863 7.97 15.83 17.26
C LEU A 863 8.98 16.67 16.47
N ILE A 864 10.10 16.06 16.05
CA ILE A 864 11.12 16.68 15.19
C ILE A 864 10.51 17.09 13.83
N SER A 865 9.64 16.27 13.23
CA SER A 865 8.96 16.61 11.97
C SER A 865 8.06 17.84 12.07
N LEU A 866 7.36 17.99 13.20
CA LEU A 866 6.48 19.13 13.48
C LEU A 866 7.28 20.39 13.86
N ALA A 867 8.41 20.24 14.56
CA ALA A 867 9.35 21.33 14.84
C ALA A 867 9.97 21.89 13.55
N GLU A 868 10.40 21.03 12.61
CA GLU A 868 10.94 21.48 11.33
C GLU A 868 9.87 22.16 10.46
N TYR A 869 8.62 21.68 10.47
CA TYR A 869 7.51 22.42 9.86
C TYR A 869 7.38 23.83 10.45
N ALA A 870 7.33 23.95 11.78
CA ALA A 870 7.20 25.22 12.49
C ALA A 870 8.36 26.20 12.22
N ARG A 871 9.56 25.70 11.92
CA ARG A 871 10.73 26.53 11.53
C ARG A 871 10.65 27.06 10.10
N THR A 872 9.96 26.39 9.19
CA THR A 872 9.87 26.80 7.77
C THR A 872 8.81 27.87 7.49
N CYS A 873 7.87 28.08 8.40
CA CYS A 873 6.70 28.92 8.21
C CYS A 873 6.53 29.90 9.38
N VAL A 874 5.99 31.10 9.12
CA VAL A 874 5.49 31.97 10.21
C VAL A 874 4.33 31.26 10.88
N THR A 875 4.48 30.92 12.16
CA THR A 875 3.52 30.16 12.95
C THR A 875 3.43 30.67 14.39
N CYS A 876 2.33 30.39 15.07
CA CYS A 876 2.13 30.61 16.50
C CYS A 876 1.87 29.29 17.24
N ILE A 877 2.08 29.28 18.56
CA ILE A 877 1.65 28.18 19.44
C ILE A 877 0.16 28.41 19.75
N PRO A 878 -0.76 27.48 19.43
CA PRO A 878 -2.18 27.70 19.67
C PRO A 878 -2.57 27.41 21.13
N THR A 879 -3.22 28.35 21.79
CA THR A 879 -3.73 28.19 23.17
C THR A 879 -4.97 27.30 23.19
N ILE A 880 -4.91 26.22 23.97
CA ILE A 880 -5.98 25.21 24.04
C ILE A 880 -6.73 25.32 25.37
N PHE A 881 -8.04 25.45 25.27
CA PHE A 881 -8.98 25.52 26.39
C PHE A 881 -9.88 24.27 26.45
N ASP A 882 -10.37 23.90 27.62
CA ASP A 882 -11.34 22.82 27.81
C ASP A 882 -12.45 23.17 28.83
N ASP A 883 -13.26 22.18 29.21
CA ASP A 883 -14.40 22.32 30.15
C ASP A 883 -13.99 22.87 31.54
N THR A 884 -12.69 22.92 31.87
CA THR A 884 -12.18 23.39 33.18
C THR A 884 -11.77 24.86 33.23
N ASP A 885 -11.71 25.55 32.08
CA ASP A 885 -11.21 26.94 32.01
C ASP A 885 -12.30 28.02 32.17
N ASP A 886 -13.58 27.64 32.31
CA ASP A 886 -14.77 28.51 32.46
C ASP A 886 -15.00 29.57 31.35
N GLN A 887 -14.17 29.66 30.30
CA GLN A 887 -14.27 30.69 29.25
C GLN A 887 -15.38 30.49 28.21
N GLY A 888 -16.15 29.40 28.28
CA GLY A 888 -17.13 29.03 27.24
C GLY A 888 -16.47 28.40 26.00
N ILE A 889 -17.27 28.06 24.99
CA ILE A 889 -16.82 27.34 23.79
C ILE A 889 -16.62 28.32 22.63
N PHE A 890 -15.37 28.51 22.20
CA PHE A 890 -15.00 29.41 21.10
C PHE A 890 -13.90 28.86 20.19
N ILE A 891 -13.70 29.51 19.03
CA ILE A 891 -12.49 29.47 18.18
C ILE A 891 -12.15 30.92 17.80
N GLU A 892 -10.90 31.31 17.98
CA GLU A 892 -10.32 32.56 17.51
C GLU A 892 -9.00 32.25 16.79
N ILE A 893 -8.85 32.77 15.57
CA ILE A 893 -7.66 32.65 14.73
C ILE A 893 -7.40 34.04 14.16
N ARG A 894 -6.20 34.58 14.36
CA ARG A 894 -5.80 35.91 13.86
C ARG A 894 -4.77 35.77 12.74
N GLU A 895 -4.99 36.49 11.64
CA GLU A 895 -4.19 36.47 10.40
C GLU A 895 -3.81 35.04 9.92
N GLY A 896 -4.75 34.09 10.05
CA GLY A 896 -4.54 32.68 9.71
C GLY A 896 -4.34 32.45 8.22
N LYS A 897 -3.54 31.43 7.86
CA LYS A 897 -3.22 31.04 6.48
C LYS A 897 -3.53 29.55 6.23
N HIS A 898 -3.84 29.19 5.00
CA HIS A 898 -4.21 27.80 4.65
C HIS A 898 -2.95 26.90 4.65
N PRO A 899 -2.80 25.90 5.56
CA PRO A 899 -1.51 25.24 5.80
C PRO A 899 -0.85 24.61 4.56
N CYS A 900 -1.65 24.05 3.65
CA CYS A 900 -1.15 23.38 2.45
C CYS A 900 -0.89 24.30 1.24
N ILE A 901 -1.03 25.62 1.37
CA ILE A 901 -0.82 26.58 0.27
C ILE A 901 0.41 27.43 0.56
N VAL A 902 1.56 26.98 0.05
CA VAL A 902 2.84 27.69 0.14
C VAL A 902 2.87 28.77 -0.94
N SER A 903 2.42 29.97 -0.60
CA SER A 903 2.54 31.16 -1.45
C SER A 903 2.64 32.42 -0.60
N GLU A 904 3.63 33.26 -0.88
CA GLU A 904 3.82 34.55 -0.19
C GLU A 904 2.64 35.50 -0.43
N ASN A 905 1.96 35.35 -1.57
CA ASN A 905 0.75 36.10 -1.95
C ASN A 905 -0.55 35.56 -1.31
N PHE A 906 -0.49 34.58 -0.40
CA PHE A 906 -1.69 34.11 0.29
C PHE A 906 -2.16 35.12 1.33
N ILE A 907 -3.34 35.70 1.12
CA ILE A 907 -3.92 36.73 1.99
C ILE A 907 -4.39 36.10 3.32
N PRO A 908 -3.79 36.47 4.46
CA PRO A 908 -4.21 35.99 5.77
C PRO A 908 -5.61 36.47 6.17
N ASN A 909 -6.27 35.68 7.00
CA ASN A 909 -7.66 35.89 7.40
C ASN A 909 -7.86 35.67 8.90
N ASP A 910 -8.48 36.64 9.56
CA ASP A 910 -9.07 36.46 10.89
C ASP A 910 -10.30 35.54 10.79
N THR A 911 -10.57 34.77 11.84
CA THR A 911 -11.83 34.03 12.02
C THR A 911 -12.11 33.88 13.52
N VAL A 912 -13.26 34.41 13.95
CA VAL A 912 -13.69 34.45 15.35
C VAL A 912 -15.09 33.87 15.43
N ILE A 913 -15.30 32.82 16.24
CA ILE A 913 -16.55 32.05 16.34
C ILE A 913 -16.88 31.79 17.81
N ALA A 914 -18.14 32.05 18.21
CA ALA A 914 -18.67 31.85 19.56
C ALA A 914 -17.93 32.62 20.68
N THR A 915 -17.43 33.82 20.40
CA THR A 915 -16.88 34.75 21.39
C THR A 915 -17.94 35.75 21.86
N ALA A 916 -17.56 36.74 22.67
CA ALA A 916 -18.42 37.89 22.99
C ALA A 916 -18.71 38.79 21.76
N GLU A 917 -17.88 38.72 20.71
CA GLU A 917 -17.96 39.52 19.49
C GLU A 917 -18.74 38.79 18.37
N ALA A 918 -18.57 37.47 18.26
CA ALA A 918 -19.12 36.66 17.18
C ALA A 918 -19.93 35.47 17.71
N ALA A 919 -21.14 35.26 17.17
CA ALA A 919 -22.02 34.16 17.57
C ALA A 919 -21.48 32.77 17.14
N PRO A 920 -22.04 31.66 17.66
CA PRO A 920 -21.57 30.32 17.32
C PRO A 920 -21.79 29.91 15.86
N LEU A 921 -22.73 30.53 15.15
CA LEU A 921 -22.96 30.29 13.73
C LEU A 921 -22.69 31.56 12.93
N ILE A 922 -21.82 31.44 11.92
CA ILE A 922 -21.55 32.50 10.95
C ILE A 922 -22.17 32.11 9.60
N ILE A 923 -23.05 32.96 9.07
CA ILE A 923 -23.48 32.86 7.68
C ILE A 923 -22.47 33.62 6.82
N LEU A 924 -21.71 32.88 6.02
CA LEU A 924 -20.68 33.40 5.13
C LEU A 924 -21.26 33.62 3.72
N THR A 925 -21.07 34.82 3.19
CA THR A 925 -21.61 35.24 1.88
C THR A 925 -20.51 35.71 0.93
N GLY A 926 -20.86 35.90 -0.34
CA GLY A 926 -19.96 36.41 -1.38
C GLY A 926 -19.73 35.46 -2.55
N PRO A 927 -18.96 35.88 -3.57
CA PRO A 927 -18.81 35.17 -4.84
C PRO A 927 -18.01 33.86 -4.70
N ASN A 928 -18.13 32.97 -5.68
CA ASN A 928 -17.48 31.66 -5.62
C ASN A 928 -15.96 31.71 -5.82
N MET A 929 -15.46 32.73 -6.51
CA MET A 929 -14.03 33.00 -6.60
C MET A 929 -13.49 33.83 -5.41
N GLY A 930 -14.34 34.26 -4.47
CA GLY A 930 -13.94 35.07 -3.31
C GLY A 930 -13.24 34.31 -2.17
N GLY A 931 -13.04 33.00 -2.29
CA GLY A 931 -12.27 32.20 -1.32
C GLY A 931 -13.07 31.52 -0.19
N LYS A 932 -14.41 31.57 -0.19
CA LYS A 932 -15.28 30.99 0.88
C LYS A 932 -14.87 29.57 1.29
N SER A 933 -14.76 28.66 0.33
CA SER A 933 -14.42 27.25 0.56
C SER A 933 -12.96 27.06 1.03
N THR A 934 -12.05 27.97 0.67
CA THR A 934 -10.66 27.99 1.13
C THR A 934 -10.58 28.40 2.60
N LEU A 935 -11.34 29.42 3.01
CA LEU A 935 -11.42 29.86 4.40
C LEU A 935 -11.95 28.74 5.31
N MET A 936 -13.04 28.08 4.93
CA MET A 936 -13.58 26.94 5.70
C MET A 936 -12.58 25.78 5.81
N ARG A 937 -11.85 25.47 4.72
CA ARG A 937 -10.76 24.46 4.76
C ARG A 937 -9.63 24.86 5.67
N GLN A 938 -9.17 26.12 5.59
CA GLN A 938 -8.14 26.68 6.45
C GLN A 938 -8.49 26.53 7.93
N VAL A 939 -9.69 26.94 8.33
CA VAL A 939 -10.16 26.84 9.73
C VAL A 939 -10.14 25.39 10.21
N GLY A 940 -10.74 24.47 9.45
CA GLY A 940 -10.74 23.04 9.79
C GLY A 940 -9.34 22.43 9.88
N LEU A 941 -8.42 22.81 8.99
CA LEU A 941 -7.03 22.33 9.02
C LEU A 941 -6.22 22.92 10.19
N ILE A 942 -6.42 24.19 10.52
CA ILE A 942 -5.79 24.84 11.70
C ILE A 942 -6.27 24.16 13.00
N THR A 943 -7.58 23.89 13.13
CA THR A 943 -8.13 23.15 14.27
C THR A 943 -7.52 21.74 14.41
N ILE A 944 -7.35 21.01 13.29
CA ILE A 944 -6.67 19.70 13.28
C ILE A 944 -5.22 19.83 13.77
N MET A 945 -4.45 20.78 13.23
CA MET A 945 -3.05 21.00 13.62
C MET A 945 -2.89 21.39 15.09
N ALA A 946 -3.75 22.27 15.59
CA ALA A 946 -3.76 22.67 16.99
C ALA A 946 -3.97 21.45 17.92
N GLN A 947 -4.96 20.60 17.64
CA GLN A 947 -5.23 19.38 18.43
C GLN A 947 -4.30 18.19 18.15
N ILE A 948 -3.43 18.26 17.13
CA ILE A 948 -2.25 17.40 17.03
C ILE A 948 -1.18 17.82 18.06
N GLY A 949 -1.18 19.08 18.50
CA GLY A 949 -0.12 19.70 19.30
C GLY A 949 0.95 20.41 18.48
N CYS A 950 0.66 20.73 17.20
CA CYS A 950 1.57 21.45 16.32
C CYS A 950 1.39 22.98 16.44
N HIS A 951 2.42 23.74 16.06
CA HIS A 951 2.30 25.17 15.80
C HIS A 951 1.43 25.38 14.55
N VAL A 952 0.69 26.48 14.49
CA VAL A 952 -0.27 26.77 13.41
C VAL A 952 0.11 28.02 12.62
N PRO A 953 -0.15 28.07 11.30
CA PRO A 953 0.15 29.22 10.45
C PRO A 953 -0.86 30.36 10.67
N ALA A 954 -0.70 31.07 11.78
CA ALA A 954 -1.46 32.23 12.23
C ALA A 954 -0.54 33.16 13.03
N THR A 955 -0.99 34.38 13.36
CA THR A 955 -0.27 35.26 14.30
C THR A 955 -0.66 34.98 15.76
N ASP A 956 -1.94 34.67 15.98
CA ASP A 956 -2.48 34.17 17.25
C ASP A 956 -3.60 33.15 16.99
N CYS A 957 -3.81 32.22 17.92
CA CYS A 957 -4.81 31.17 17.79
C CYS A 957 -5.24 30.64 19.16
N ASN A 958 -6.49 30.86 19.54
CA ASN A 958 -7.07 30.48 20.82
C ASN A 958 -8.34 29.65 20.57
N LEU A 959 -8.43 28.42 21.08
CA LEU A 959 -9.62 27.59 20.88
C LEU A 959 -9.92 26.65 22.04
N THR A 960 -11.22 26.41 22.27
CA THR A 960 -11.64 25.23 23.03
C THR A 960 -11.53 23.96 22.19
N LEU A 961 -11.27 22.82 22.84
CA LEU A 961 -11.25 21.50 22.19
C LEU A 961 -12.49 21.25 21.32
N VAL A 962 -12.28 20.72 20.12
CA VAL A 962 -13.30 20.20 19.19
C VAL A 962 -13.33 18.67 19.27
N ASP A 963 -14.53 18.11 19.42
CA ASP A 963 -14.74 16.65 19.47
C ASP A 963 -14.83 16.01 18.08
N ARG A 964 -15.43 16.71 17.12
CA ARG A 964 -15.63 16.26 15.74
C ARG A 964 -15.66 17.44 14.78
N ILE A 965 -15.02 17.26 13.62
CA ILE A 965 -15.14 18.20 12.50
C ILE A 965 -16.05 17.57 11.43
N PHE A 966 -17.11 18.29 11.09
CA PHE A 966 -18.06 17.95 10.05
C PHE A 966 -17.86 18.84 8.82
N THR A 967 -18.00 18.27 7.62
CA THR A 967 -17.80 19.00 6.37
C THR A 967 -18.85 18.65 5.31
N ARG A 968 -19.28 19.66 4.55
CA ARG A 968 -20.11 19.57 3.35
C ARG A 968 -19.48 20.40 2.23
N LEU A 969 -18.19 20.20 1.95
CA LEU A 969 -17.39 21.11 1.13
C LEU A 969 -17.26 20.62 -0.33
N GLY A 970 -18.11 21.15 -1.22
CA GLY A 970 -18.02 20.95 -2.66
C GLY A 970 -19.06 20.00 -3.28
N ALA A 971 -19.06 19.95 -4.61
CA ALA A 971 -20.05 19.25 -5.44
C ALA A 971 -19.43 18.01 -6.12
N ASN A 972 -19.47 16.88 -5.41
CA ASN A 972 -19.13 15.57 -5.96
C ASN A 972 -20.40 14.71 -6.04
N ASP A 973 -20.60 14.03 -7.17
CA ASP A 973 -21.79 13.24 -7.46
C ASP A 973 -21.43 11.73 -7.44
N ASP A 974 -22.07 10.91 -6.58
CA ASP A 974 -21.94 9.44 -6.69
C ASP A 974 -22.92 8.87 -7.74
N ILE A 975 -22.62 9.23 -8.99
CA ILE A 975 -23.27 8.72 -10.21
C ILE A 975 -23.17 7.19 -10.28
N MET A 976 -22.12 6.59 -9.71
CA MET A 976 -21.84 5.16 -9.77
C MET A 976 -22.68 4.35 -8.77
N ALA A 977 -22.96 4.89 -7.58
CA ALA A 977 -23.95 4.32 -6.65
C ALA A 977 -25.40 4.49 -7.14
N GLY A 978 -25.63 5.46 -8.04
CA GLY A 978 -26.93 5.89 -8.52
C GLY A 978 -27.65 6.83 -7.55
N GLN A 979 -26.91 7.56 -6.71
CA GLN A 979 -27.49 8.52 -5.77
C GLN A 979 -27.51 9.92 -6.39
N SER A 980 -28.59 10.67 -6.14
CA SER A 980 -28.66 12.08 -6.53
C SER A 980 -27.69 12.91 -5.70
N THR A 981 -27.12 13.95 -6.31
CA THR A 981 -26.20 14.92 -5.68
C THR A 981 -26.80 15.48 -4.38
N PHE A 982 -28.10 15.79 -4.43
CA PHE A 982 -28.92 16.27 -3.32
C PHE A 982 -29.20 15.21 -2.25
N LEU A 983 -29.27 13.93 -2.61
CA LEU A 983 -29.48 12.84 -1.64
C LEU A 983 -28.21 12.59 -0.81
N VAL A 984 -27.03 12.65 -1.44
CA VAL A 984 -25.75 12.60 -0.73
C VAL A 984 -25.64 13.80 0.21
N GLU A 985 -25.90 15.00 -0.31
CA GLU A 985 -25.90 16.27 0.45
C GLU A 985 -26.83 16.27 1.67
N LEU A 986 -28.06 15.74 1.55
CA LEU A 986 -28.98 15.58 2.69
C LEU A 986 -28.55 14.46 3.64
N SER A 987 -27.90 13.40 3.16
CA SER A 987 -27.40 12.30 4.01
C SER A 987 -26.21 12.75 4.86
N GLU A 988 -25.28 13.50 4.25
CA GLU A 988 -24.19 14.21 4.94
C GLU A 988 -24.77 15.15 6.00
N THR A 989 -25.70 16.03 5.63
CA THR A 989 -26.34 16.99 6.56
C THR A 989 -27.11 16.29 7.69
N SER A 990 -27.76 15.16 7.42
CA SER A 990 -28.46 14.35 8.43
C SER A 990 -27.49 13.72 9.44
N ALA A 991 -26.28 13.32 9.01
CA ALA A 991 -25.24 12.85 9.92
C ALA A 991 -24.71 13.97 10.83
N ILE A 992 -24.59 15.21 10.32
CA ILE A 992 -24.24 16.39 11.13
C ILE A 992 -25.30 16.60 12.22
N LEU A 993 -26.58 16.68 11.84
CA LEU A 993 -27.67 16.94 12.79
C LEU A 993 -27.90 15.81 13.82
N GLN A 994 -27.41 14.59 13.58
CA GLN A 994 -27.51 13.46 14.51
C GLN A 994 -26.32 13.35 15.46
N HIS A 995 -25.11 13.72 15.00
CA HIS A 995 -23.87 13.47 15.73
C HIS A 995 -23.17 14.74 16.26
N ALA A 996 -23.57 15.94 15.85
CA ALA A 996 -22.93 17.18 16.29
C ALA A 996 -23.30 17.54 17.74
N THR A 997 -22.29 17.87 18.54
CA THR A 997 -22.43 18.39 19.90
C THR A 997 -22.09 19.89 19.94
N LYS A 998 -22.31 20.56 21.08
CA LYS A 998 -21.85 21.94 21.29
C LYS A 998 -20.33 22.11 21.09
N TYR A 999 -19.54 21.05 21.22
CA TYR A 999 -18.09 21.08 21.01
C TYR A 999 -17.70 20.89 19.53
N SER A 1000 -18.62 20.50 18.66
CA SER A 1000 -18.28 20.19 17.27
C SER A 1000 -18.03 21.44 16.41
N LEU A 1001 -17.22 21.28 15.37
CA LEU A 1001 -17.00 22.27 14.31
C LEU A 1001 -17.72 21.82 13.03
N VAL A 1002 -18.58 22.67 12.49
CA VAL A 1002 -19.45 22.38 11.34
C VAL A 1002 -19.12 23.32 10.17
N LEU A 1003 -18.73 22.76 9.04
CA LEU A 1003 -18.30 23.50 7.84
C LEU A 1003 -19.21 23.16 6.65
N LEU A 1004 -20.18 24.03 6.36
CA LEU A 1004 -21.24 23.81 5.37
C LEU A 1004 -21.07 24.75 4.16
N ASP A 1005 -21.00 24.21 2.94
CA ASP A 1005 -20.83 24.99 1.71
C ASP A 1005 -21.96 24.74 0.71
N GLU A 1006 -22.71 25.80 0.38
CA GLU A 1006 -23.78 25.83 -0.63
C GLU A 1006 -24.86 24.75 -0.43
N LEU A 1007 -25.30 24.56 0.83
CA LEU A 1007 -26.35 23.61 1.17
C LEU A 1007 -27.65 23.90 0.42
N GLY A 1008 -28.20 22.89 -0.26
CA GLY A 1008 -29.46 22.97 -1.00
C GLY A 1008 -29.29 23.26 -2.49
N ARG A 1009 -28.05 23.36 -3.01
CA ARG A 1009 -27.77 23.59 -4.44
C ARG A 1009 -28.35 22.51 -5.36
N GLY A 1010 -28.61 21.31 -4.86
CA GLY A 1010 -29.13 20.18 -5.64
C GLY A 1010 -30.66 20.14 -5.85
N THR A 1011 -31.41 21.16 -5.40
CA THR A 1011 -32.88 21.20 -5.46
C THR A 1011 -33.42 22.56 -5.94
N SER A 1012 -34.75 22.77 -5.90
CA SER A 1012 -35.35 24.06 -6.26
C SER A 1012 -34.96 25.16 -5.27
N THR A 1013 -34.89 26.42 -5.73
CA THR A 1013 -34.50 27.56 -4.87
C THR A 1013 -35.39 27.71 -3.63
N TYR A 1014 -36.69 27.39 -3.74
CA TYR A 1014 -37.62 27.44 -2.61
C TYR A 1014 -37.33 26.34 -1.58
N ASP A 1015 -37.18 25.10 -2.03
CA ASP A 1015 -36.88 23.96 -1.16
C ASP A 1015 -35.50 24.11 -0.50
N GLY A 1016 -34.49 24.52 -1.28
CA GLY A 1016 -33.13 24.75 -0.81
C GLY A 1016 -33.05 25.86 0.24
N THR A 1017 -33.76 26.97 0.05
CA THR A 1017 -33.84 28.06 1.04
C THR A 1017 -34.53 27.58 2.33
N ALA A 1018 -35.66 26.87 2.21
CA ALA A 1018 -36.41 26.38 3.37
C ALA A 1018 -35.63 25.33 4.18
N ILE A 1019 -34.90 24.43 3.50
CA ILE A 1019 -34.01 23.45 4.14
C ILE A 1019 -32.82 24.16 4.79
N ALA A 1020 -32.17 25.10 4.11
CA ALA A 1020 -31.07 25.88 4.67
C ALA A 1020 -31.47 26.63 5.94
N ALA A 1021 -32.63 27.32 5.94
CA ALA A 1021 -33.17 27.98 7.12
C ALA A 1021 -33.43 26.99 8.27
N SER A 1022 -34.07 25.86 7.98
CA SER A 1022 -34.37 24.82 8.99
C SER A 1022 -33.09 24.24 9.61
N VAL A 1023 -32.03 24.07 8.82
CA VAL A 1023 -30.73 23.55 9.28
C VAL A 1023 -29.98 24.60 10.10
N VAL A 1024 -29.98 25.88 9.70
CA VAL A 1024 -29.43 26.98 10.52
C VAL A 1024 -30.17 27.07 11.85
N GLU A 1025 -31.52 27.00 11.86
CA GLU A 1025 -32.30 26.99 13.10
C GLU A 1025 -31.93 25.80 14.01
N ALA A 1026 -31.74 24.59 13.44
CA ALA A 1026 -31.30 23.43 14.20
C ALA A 1026 -29.90 23.59 14.79
N LEU A 1027 -28.93 24.08 14.01
CA LEU A 1027 -27.55 24.28 14.46
C LEU A 1027 -27.45 25.38 15.53
N THR A 1028 -28.22 26.47 15.43
CA THR A 1028 -28.30 27.49 16.50
C THR A 1028 -28.89 26.97 17.82
N LYS A 1029 -29.66 25.86 17.80
CA LYS A 1029 -30.13 25.18 19.02
C LYS A 1029 -29.11 24.20 19.61
N ILE A 1030 -28.25 23.62 18.77
CA ILE A 1030 -27.10 22.79 19.20
C ILE A 1030 -25.97 23.67 19.77
N GLN A 1031 -25.88 24.92 19.32
CA GLN A 1031 -24.83 25.89 19.66
C GLN A 1031 -23.40 25.42 19.31
N CYS A 1032 -23.28 24.56 18.29
CA CYS A 1032 -22.00 24.14 17.72
C CYS A 1032 -21.35 25.26 16.91
N ARG A 1033 -20.01 25.28 16.88
CA ARG A 1033 -19.21 26.26 16.12
C ARG A 1033 -19.38 25.99 14.63
N THR A 1034 -19.92 26.95 13.88
CA THR A 1034 -20.45 26.69 12.54
C THR A 1034 -20.08 27.79 11.55
N LEU A 1035 -19.50 27.41 10.41
CA LEU A 1035 -19.39 28.26 9.22
C LEU A 1035 -20.37 27.74 8.15
N PHE A 1036 -21.31 28.60 7.74
CA PHE A 1036 -22.39 28.28 6.79
C PHE A 1036 -22.30 29.18 5.55
N SER A 1037 -21.67 28.70 4.49
CA SER A 1037 -21.53 29.41 3.21
C SER A 1037 -22.81 29.27 2.36
N THR A 1038 -23.38 30.40 1.92
CA THR A 1038 -24.66 30.41 1.18
C THR A 1038 -24.77 31.50 0.10
N HIS A 1039 -25.70 31.26 -0.84
CA HIS A 1039 -26.15 32.23 -1.85
C HIS A 1039 -27.59 32.71 -1.63
N TYR A 1040 -28.32 32.16 -0.66
CA TYR A 1040 -29.72 32.55 -0.43
C TYR A 1040 -29.77 33.89 0.31
N HIS A 1041 -29.85 34.99 -0.43
CA HIS A 1041 -29.83 36.35 0.14
C HIS A 1041 -31.01 36.59 1.10
N THR A 1042 -32.17 35.94 0.86
CA THR A 1042 -33.31 35.95 1.79
C THR A 1042 -32.98 35.35 3.16
N LEU A 1043 -32.15 34.30 3.21
CA LEU A 1043 -31.67 33.71 4.47
C LEU A 1043 -30.79 34.70 5.25
N VAL A 1044 -30.04 35.54 4.53
CA VAL A 1044 -29.21 36.60 5.11
C VAL A 1044 -30.08 37.73 5.67
N GLU A 1045 -31.21 38.04 5.03
CA GLU A 1045 -32.22 38.99 5.54
C GLU A 1045 -32.92 38.46 6.80
N ASP A 1046 -33.42 37.21 6.76
CA ASP A 1046 -34.14 36.56 7.87
C ASP A 1046 -33.34 36.54 9.17
N TYR A 1047 -32.02 36.34 9.07
CA TYR A 1047 -31.12 36.23 10.23
C TYR A 1047 -30.40 37.54 10.61
N LYS A 1048 -30.62 38.65 9.87
CA LYS A 1048 -29.92 39.93 10.08
C LYS A 1048 -30.04 40.55 11.47
N MET A 1049 -31.08 40.20 12.22
CA MET A 1049 -31.34 40.68 13.59
C MET A 1049 -31.19 39.58 14.67
N ASN A 1050 -30.70 38.39 14.30
CA ASN A 1050 -30.62 37.24 15.21
C ASN A 1050 -29.30 37.22 15.97
N LYS A 1051 -29.35 37.44 17.29
CA LYS A 1051 -28.15 37.45 18.17
C LYS A 1051 -27.36 36.13 18.19
N ASN A 1052 -27.96 35.02 17.75
CA ASN A 1052 -27.31 33.72 17.68
C ASN A 1052 -26.62 33.46 16.34
N VAL A 1053 -26.60 34.44 15.42
CA VAL A 1053 -25.98 34.32 14.09
C VAL A 1053 -25.21 35.60 13.73
N THR A 1054 -23.92 35.45 13.42
CA THR A 1054 -23.11 36.53 12.83
C THR A 1054 -23.20 36.45 11.30
N LEU A 1055 -23.29 37.61 10.63
CA LEU A 1055 -23.19 37.70 9.17
C LEU A 1055 -21.78 38.13 8.78
N ALA A 1056 -21.21 37.47 7.80
CA ALA A 1056 -19.90 37.83 7.24
C ALA A 1056 -19.87 37.62 5.71
N HIS A 1057 -18.88 38.21 5.05
CA HIS A 1057 -18.66 38.06 3.62
C HIS A 1057 -17.18 38.08 3.24
N MET A 1058 -16.84 37.49 2.10
CA MET A 1058 -15.53 37.68 1.49
C MET A 1058 -15.49 39.00 0.72
N ALA A 1059 -14.59 39.89 1.11
CA ALA A 1059 -14.49 41.24 0.57
C ALA A 1059 -14.10 41.26 -0.92
N CYS A 1060 -14.76 42.13 -1.67
CA CYS A 1060 -14.55 42.35 -3.10
C CYS A 1060 -14.56 43.86 -3.36
N MET A 1061 -13.51 44.38 -4.00
CA MET A 1061 -13.47 45.75 -4.48
C MET A 1061 -14.17 45.82 -5.84
N VAL A 1062 -14.88 46.93 -6.09
CA VAL A 1062 -15.36 47.28 -7.42
C VAL A 1062 -14.63 48.55 -7.81
N GLU A 1063 -13.82 48.45 -8.86
CA GLU A 1063 -13.17 49.60 -9.47
C GLU A 1063 -14.18 50.26 -10.42
N SER A 1064 -14.55 51.49 -10.08
CA SER A 1064 -15.32 52.40 -10.93
C SER A 1064 -14.40 53.54 -11.34
N ASP A 1065 -13.94 53.53 -12.60
CA ASP A 1065 -13.23 54.68 -13.17
C ASP A 1065 -14.13 55.93 -13.19
N ASP A 1066 -13.54 57.11 -13.25
CA ASP A 1066 -14.20 58.39 -13.00
C ASP A 1066 -15.39 58.73 -13.93
N GLU A 1067 -16.27 59.60 -13.44
CA GLU A 1067 -17.71 59.69 -13.74
C GLU A 1067 -18.15 59.95 -15.21
N ASP A 1068 -17.24 60.26 -16.15
CA ASP A 1068 -17.58 60.81 -17.47
C ASP A 1068 -17.58 59.80 -18.64
N GLN A 1069 -17.27 58.51 -18.43
CA GLN A 1069 -17.51 57.45 -19.42
C GLN A 1069 -18.11 56.19 -18.79
N ILE A 1070 -18.97 55.48 -19.54
CA ILE A 1070 -19.55 54.21 -19.09
C ILE A 1070 -18.53 53.08 -19.33
N SER A 1071 -17.44 53.13 -18.56
CA SER A 1071 -16.39 52.11 -18.50
C SER A 1071 -16.84 50.86 -17.75
N GLU A 1072 -15.98 49.84 -17.70
CA GLU A 1072 -16.36 48.50 -17.29
C GLU A 1072 -16.02 48.24 -15.82
N GLU A 1073 -17.01 48.36 -14.91
CA GLU A 1073 -16.91 47.92 -13.50
C GLU A 1073 -16.09 46.62 -13.35
N ASN A 1074 -14.84 46.74 -12.90
CA ASN A 1074 -13.95 45.61 -12.67
C ASN A 1074 -14.08 45.16 -11.22
N VAL A 1075 -14.08 43.84 -10.99
CA VAL A 1075 -14.24 43.26 -9.64
C VAL A 1075 -12.96 42.55 -9.22
N THR A 1076 -12.28 43.17 -8.26
CA THR A 1076 -11.03 42.68 -7.68
C THR A 1076 -11.35 41.96 -6.38
N PHE A 1077 -11.16 40.63 -6.36
CA PHE A 1077 -11.39 39.81 -5.17
C PHE A 1077 -10.27 40.07 -4.16
N LEU A 1078 -10.63 40.53 -2.95
CA LEU A 1078 -9.64 40.87 -1.90
C LEU A 1078 -9.27 39.68 -1.01
N TYR A 1079 -10.01 38.56 -1.12
CA TYR A 1079 -9.82 37.31 -0.36
C TYR A 1079 -9.75 37.44 1.18
N LYS A 1080 -10.13 38.61 1.73
CA LYS A 1080 -10.20 38.87 3.17
C LYS A 1080 -11.64 38.79 3.66
N LEU A 1081 -11.86 38.15 4.80
CA LEU A 1081 -13.13 38.13 5.51
C LEU A 1081 -13.48 39.53 6.00
N SER A 1082 -14.77 39.88 5.97
CA SER A 1082 -15.29 41.15 6.48
C SER A 1082 -16.68 40.96 7.06
N GLU A 1083 -17.04 41.79 8.04
CA GLU A 1083 -18.31 41.70 8.74
C GLU A 1083 -19.50 42.11 7.86
N GLY A 1084 -20.69 41.63 8.25
CA GLY A 1084 -21.95 41.95 7.60
C GLY A 1084 -22.22 41.17 6.32
N ALA A 1085 -23.41 41.39 5.77
CA ALA A 1085 -23.85 40.78 4.52
C ALA A 1085 -23.11 41.38 3.31
N CYS A 1086 -22.80 40.54 2.32
CA CYS A 1086 -22.29 40.99 1.02
C CYS A 1086 -23.29 42.00 0.37
N PRO A 1087 -22.87 43.21 -0.01
CA PRO A 1087 -23.81 44.30 -0.32
C PRO A 1087 -24.49 44.21 -1.70
N LYS A 1088 -23.94 43.44 -2.64
CA LYS A 1088 -24.51 43.17 -3.98
C LYS A 1088 -24.08 41.79 -4.48
N SER A 1089 -24.87 41.17 -5.37
CA SER A 1089 -24.44 39.94 -6.06
C SER A 1089 -23.51 40.25 -7.25
N TYR A 1090 -22.23 39.89 -7.14
CA TYR A 1090 -21.22 40.17 -8.18
C TYR A 1090 -21.28 39.26 -9.43
N GLY A 1091 -22.34 38.44 -9.56
CA GLY A 1091 -22.46 37.43 -10.62
C GLY A 1091 -22.42 38.01 -12.04
N PHE A 1092 -22.98 39.20 -12.26
CA PHE A 1092 -22.97 39.86 -13.57
C PHE A 1092 -21.58 40.36 -13.98
N ASN A 1093 -20.75 40.73 -13.01
CA ASN A 1093 -19.39 41.25 -13.26
C ASN A 1093 -18.40 40.09 -13.40
N ALA A 1094 -18.56 39.02 -12.62
CA ALA A 1094 -17.86 37.76 -12.87
C ALA A 1094 -18.19 37.18 -14.26
N ALA A 1095 -19.45 37.28 -14.71
CA ALA A 1095 -19.83 36.90 -16.07
C ALA A 1095 -19.17 37.78 -17.15
N ARG A 1096 -19.06 39.10 -16.92
CA ARG A 1096 -18.35 40.02 -17.83
C ARG A 1096 -16.86 39.68 -17.93
N LEU A 1097 -16.21 39.43 -16.80
CA LEU A 1097 -14.81 39.00 -16.71
C LEU A 1097 -14.58 37.64 -17.41
N ALA A 1098 -15.57 36.74 -17.38
CA ALA A 1098 -15.58 35.51 -18.18
C ALA A 1098 -15.91 35.70 -19.68
N GLY A 1099 -15.97 36.94 -20.18
CA GLY A 1099 -16.20 37.26 -21.59
C GLY A 1099 -17.67 37.21 -22.04
N VAL A 1100 -18.64 37.17 -21.12
CA VAL A 1100 -20.07 37.18 -21.50
C VAL A 1100 -20.47 38.57 -22.03
N PRO A 1101 -21.04 38.69 -23.26
CA PRO A 1101 -21.36 39.97 -23.87
C PRO A 1101 -22.19 40.92 -23.00
N ALA A 1102 -21.81 42.20 -22.98
CA ALA A 1102 -22.43 43.24 -22.17
C ALA A 1102 -23.96 43.40 -22.41
N SER A 1103 -24.46 43.04 -23.59
CA SER A 1103 -25.90 43.03 -23.91
C SER A 1103 -26.68 41.95 -23.14
N ILE A 1104 -26.03 40.84 -22.78
CA ILE A 1104 -26.62 39.76 -21.97
C ILE A 1104 -26.57 40.14 -20.49
N THR A 1105 -25.43 40.63 -19.99
CA THR A 1105 -25.28 40.99 -18.57
C THR A 1105 -26.18 42.17 -18.18
N LYS A 1106 -26.24 43.25 -18.98
CA LYS A 1106 -27.18 44.38 -18.76
C LYS A 1106 -28.65 43.94 -18.79
N ARG A 1107 -29.02 42.99 -19.65
CA ARG A 1107 -30.38 42.41 -19.68
C ARG A 1107 -30.67 41.56 -18.44
N ALA A 1108 -29.70 40.73 -18.01
CA ALA A 1108 -29.86 39.87 -16.85
C ALA A 1108 -29.98 40.67 -15.54
N GLN A 1109 -29.19 41.74 -15.39
CA GLN A 1109 -29.28 42.69 -14.28
C GLN A 1109 -30.67 43.37 -14.23
N SER A 1110 -31.19 43.83 -15.37
CA SER A 1110 -32.56 44.41 -15.46
C SER A 1110 -33.68 43.42 -15.11
N ILE A 1111 -33.45 42.11 -15.27
CA ILE A 1111 -34.38 41.06 -14.84
C ILE A 1111 -34.26 40.81 -13.33
N ALA A 1112 -33.03 40.74 -12.79
CA ALA A 1112 -32.79 40.55 -11.36
C ALA A 1112 -33.41 41.67 -10.51
N THR A 1113 -33.18 42.94 -10.84
CA THR A 1113 -33.76 44.08 -10.10
C THR A 1113 -35.30 44.08 -10.11
N LYS A 1114 -35.94 43.52 -11.15
CA LYS A 1114 -37.40 43.35 -11.16
C LYS A 1114 -37.86 42.22 -10.23
N LEU A 1115 -37.15 41.10 -10.21
CA LEU A 1115 -37.44 39.99 -9.30
C LEU A 1115 -37.22 40.40 -7.83
N GLU A 1116 -36.13 41.11 -7.54
CA GLU A 1116 -35.86 41.71 -6.23
C GLU A 1116 -36.99 42.66 -5.80
N ALA A 1117 -37.45 43.56 -6.69
CA ALA A 1117 -38.56 44.45 -6.41
C ALA A 1117 -39.89 43.69 -6.16
N GLU A 1118 -40.19 42.65 -6.94
CA GLU A 1118 -41.38 41.80 -6.70
C GLU A 1118 -41.32 41.04 -5.37
N VAL A 1119 -40.15 40.50 -5.00
CA VAL A 1119 -39.95 39.82 -3.71
C VAL A 1119 -40.08 40.81 -2.55
N ASN A 1120 -39.43 41.97 -2.64
CA ASN A 1120 -39.49 43.01 -1.61
C ASN A 1120 -40.91 43.56 -1.40
N LEU A 1121 -41.69 43.73 -2.47
CA LEU A 1121 -43.10 44.09 -2.36
C LEU A 1121 -43.93 43.01 -1.65
N ARG A 1122 -43.67 41.72 -1.92
CA ARG A 1122 -44.33 40.60 -1.21
C ARG A 1122 -43.89 40.51 0.25
N HIS A 1123 -42.62 40.74 0.56
CA HIS A 1123 -42.10 40.77 1.94
C HIS A 1123 -42.72 41.93 2.73
N ALA A 1124 -42.75 43.16 2.18
CA ALA A 1124 -43.38 44.31 2.80
C ALA A 1124 -44.89 44.09 3.03
N PHE A 1125 -45.61 43.55 2.05
CA PHE A 1125 -47.03 43.19 2.19
C PHE A 1125 -47.25 42.10 3.26
N THR A 1126 -46.38 41.10 3.32
CA THR A 1126 -46.46 40.01 4.32
C THR A 1126 -46.15 40.51 5.73
N ALA A 1127 -45.20 41.44 5.88
CA ALA A 1127 -44.91 42.10 7.16
C ALA A 1127 -46.11 42.94 7.62
N LEU A 1128 -46.71 43.74 6.73
CA LEU A 1128 -47.94 44.50 7.01
C LEU A 1128 -49.11 43.60 7.41
N CYS A 1129 -49.25 42.41 6.81
CA CYS A 1129 -50.26 41.42 7.19
C CYS A 1129 -49.98 40.73 8.54
N LYS A 1130 -48.73 40.69 9.00
CA LYS A 1130 -48.31 40.06 10.28
C LYS A 1130 -48.42 40.99 11.48
N ILE A 1131 -48.59 42.31 11.28
CA ILE A 1131 -48.82 43.27 12.37
C ILE A 1131 -50.22 43.04 12.94
N THR A 1132 -50.29 42.52 14.16
CA THR A 1132 -51.54 42.12 14.83
C THR A 1132 -52.39 43.27 15.37
N ASP A 1133 -51.91 44.53 15.29
CA ASP A 1133 -52.70 45.70 15.69
C ASP A 1133 -53.74 46.08 14.63
N SER A 1134 -54.96 45.54 14.82
CA SER A 1134 -56.10 45.72 13.92
C SER A 1134 -56.53 47.19 13.72
N THR A 1135 -56.09 48.11 14.59
CA THR A 1135 -56.52 49.51 14.57
C THR A 1135 -55.79 50.33 13.50
N ALA A 1136 -54.48 50.18 13.38
CA ALA A 1136 -53.65 50.94 12.43
C ALA A 1136 -53.67 50.37 11.00
N VAL A 1137 -53.87 49.06 10.86
CA VAL A 1137 -53.70 48.36 9.57
C VAL A 1137 -54.93 48.49 8.65
N LYS A 1138 -56.15 48.50 9.21
CA LYS A 1138 -57.41 48.56 8.42
C LYS A 1138 -57.50 49.72 7.41
N PRO A 1139 -57.20 50.99 7.77
CA PRO A 1139 -57.34 52.11 6.83
C PRO A 1139 -56.40 52.02 5.61
N LEU A 1140 -55.23 51.40 5.77
CA LEU A 1140 -54.26 51.20 4.68
C LEU A 1140 -54.76 50.16 3.68
N PHE A 1141 -55.27 49.02 4.15
CA PHE A 1141 -55.87 48.01 3.27
C PHE A 1141 -57.13 48.53 2.56
N GLN A 1142 -57.95 49.32 3.24
CA GLN A 1142 -59.15 49.91 2.65
C GLN A 1142 -58.82 50.93 1.54
N LYS A 1143 -57.84 51.82 1.76
CA LYS A 1143 -57.31 52.69 0.69
C LYS A 1143 -56.64 51.92 -0.45
N GLY A 1144 -55.93 50.83 -0.14
CA GLY A 1144 -55.35 49.94 -1.15
C GLY A 1144 -56.41 49.31 -2.06
N PHE A 1145 -57.52 48.83 -1.49
CA PHE A 1145 -58.67 48.32 -2.26
C PHE A 1145 -59.38 49.42 -3.06
N GLU A 1146 -59.52 50.63 -2.54
CA GLU A 1146 -60.06 51.76 -3.30
C GLU A 1146 -59.16 52.21 -4.45
N PHE A 1147 -57.84 52.02 -4.34
CA PHE A 1147 -56.90 52.29 -5.43
C PHE A 1147 -56.95 51.18 -6.49
N LEU A 1148 -56.91 49.91 -6.06
CA LEU A 1148 -57.01 48.72 -6.93
C LEU A 1148 -58.40 48.48 -7.55
N SER A 1149 -59.39 49.32 -7.23
CA SER A 1149 -60.70 49.36 -7.91
C SER A 1149 -60.91 50.63 -8.76
N LYS A 1150 -59.88 51.49 -8.87
CA LYS A 1150 -59.83 52.67 -9.74
C LYS A 1150 -58.77 52.57 -10.85
N CYS A 1151 -57.90 51.57 -10.76
CA CYS A 1151 -56.99 51.10 -11.83
C CYS A 1151 -57.61 49.90 -12.55
#